data_AF-A0A1F7WNA4-F1
#
_entry.id   AF-A0A1F7WNA4-F1
#
_cell.length_a   1.000
_cell.length_b   1.000
_cell.length_c   1.000
_cell.angle_alpha   90.00
_cell.angle_beta   90.00
_cell.angle_gamma   90.00
#
_symmetry.space_group_name_H-M   'P 1'
#
loop_
_entity.id
_entity.type
_entity.pdbx_description
1 polymer ?
#
loop_
_entity_poly.entity_id
_entity_poly.type
_entity_poly.pdbx_seq_one_letter_code
_entity_poly.pdbx_strand_id
1 'polypeptide(L)'
;MFLFSGFAPLGAEAADNSKLLRVTFLDVDQGDCVIIRTPSGKVIMIDAGDDTKYAAEKYIIPYLEANDIKKIDYLVISHAHRDHIGGLLKIIPKYDIGAVYESKPSVSQIYAEIINLLKKKKVPIIKAWKGDKLDFGDGIETTVMHPSREWYGLQGESIDMSTQDGNVDSTEGEENLNNFSVTLRLQFKDIVYHFPGDSEKQAEEHMLKMNPESMFPCTVYKVAHHGSKTSSDPGYLNKLKPALSVISCGLNNKFKHPSPITVQNLGYYSKNSLRTDEDKTVETWTDGVEFKYSSNSTPNALVSGPVVTSVTPYSATIEWETTHLSSTKVKFNAAGAASGQTKLASDKQQHHQLTLTGLTPNTSYNFEIESIAVKDQTQILTAQGTFKTAEESAAGVKIASMNMSPKTALIYEPVKLSAKIEGAPAKSKVTLYEDSIIAKNKVGSVTIPASGIAALAWTPQQSKQYELLFVVTDGEKTLAVGSMKALVTRKLVLFDLAHKNLNATKYESCKVDLYSRGFEVGDITERFTANTLKNASVLVMSENSTTEAGINAAELALVKKFVDNGGGLLMLTKADFGNYSEPQTINKVLEQIGSNIRANDDEVLDPTNSPGQNMAFLLFMHLFERKIVSPEVNMIVIKGSASMLNAKMKPITAADKTIIPITYGDDDTYNIDSDNAGDGVIYPAGATVVVDAGEVLPGGGKVAVFGGFHIDSGAYTYTNNNQTHVYNYDVIKWLASPAKKRVDELSTEMTYISDDTKNTIAEGSLNQSAVIGTAIRAEKIAAQLLEEFDYSSDKIESSIEHFIRFFDGDNAKYIPSFSGVIKKVLDRVRYQAAENSEVMERAGEKIKALEELYHKSLKIAK
;
A
#
# COMPACT_ATOMS: atom_id res chain seq x y z
N MET A 1 5.78 -19.20 -42.73
CA MET A 1 5.46 -18.59 -44.03
C MET A 1 3.99 -18.20 -44.01
N PHE A 2 3.68 -16.97 -43.59
CA PHE A 2 2.42 -16.32 -43.91
C PHE A 2 2.76 -14.85 -44.13
N LEU A 3 2.54 -14.42 -45.37
CA LEU A 3 2.91 -13.14 -45.94
C LEU A 3 2.02 -12.04 -45.37
N PHE A 4 2.66 -10.92 -45.01
CA PHE A 4 2.01 -9.62 -44.92
C PHE A 4 1.61 -9.16 -46.33
N SER A 5 0.35 -8.76 -46.49
CA SER A 5 -0.07 -7.87 -47.58
C SER A 5 -1.22 -6.98 -47.12
N GLY A 6 -1.01 -5.67 -47.19
CA GLY A 6 -2.05 -4.66 -47.39
C GLY A 6 -2.76 -4.14 -46.14
N PHE A 7 -2.34 -2.97 -45.67
CA PHE A 7 -3.21 -2.06 -44.92
C PHE A 7 -4.38 -1.65 -45.81
N ALA A 8 -5.59 -2.15 -45.52
CA ALA A 8 -6.80 -1.36 -45.69
C ALA A 8 -7.02 -0.59 -44.38
N PRO A 9 -7.52 0.66 -44.40
CA PRO A 9 -8.02 1.28 -43.19
C PRO A 9 -9.22 0.43 -42.77
N LEU A 10 -9.06 -0.36 -41.71
CA LEU A 10 -10.23 -0.86 -40.98
C LEU A 10 -10.88 0.40 -40.42
N GLY A 11 -11.92 0.86 -41.12
CA GLY A 11 -12.85 1.83 -40.61
C GLY A 11 -13.29 1.32 -39.25
N ALA A 12 -12.85 2.02 -38.20
CA ALA A 12 -13.67 2.11 -37.02
C ALA A 12 -14.99 2.68 -37.53
N GLU A 13 -16.06 1.89 -37.52
CA GLU A 13 -17.37 2.49 -37.36
C GLU A 13 -17.22 3.41 -36.14
N ALA A 14 -17.22 4.72 -36.39
CA ALA A 14 -17.33 5.68 -35.31
C ALA A 14 -18.62 5.29 -34.60
N ALA A 15 -18.49 4.73 -33.39
CA ALA A 15 -19.64 4.44 -32.56
C ALA A 15 -20.51 5.70 -32.58
N ASP A 16 -21.81 5.52 -32.85
CA ASP A 16 -22.76 6.61 -32.91
C ASP A 16 -22.78 7.33 -31.55
N ASN A 17 -21.94 8.36 -31.46
CA ASN A 17 -21.60 9.06 -30.23
C ASN A 17 -22.81 9.76 -29.60
N SER A 18 -23.94 9.82 -30.32
CA SER A 18 -25.21 10.33 -29.82
C SER A 18 -25.98 9.33 -28.93
N LYS A 19 -25.52 8.09 -28.77
CA LYS A 19 -26.19 7.06 -27.94
C LYS A 19 -25.52 6.75 -26.60
N LEU A 20 -24.51 7.52 -26.22
CA LEU A 20 -23.74 7.30 -24.99
C LEU A 20 -24.22 8.22 -23.86
N LEU A 21 -24.20 7.72 -22.63
CA LEU A 21 -24.26 8.59 -21.45
C LEU A 21 -22.91 9.30 -21.33
N ARG A 22 -22.92 10.63 -21.27
CA ARG A 22 -21.72 11.44 -21.06
C ARG A 22 -21.81 12.19 -19.74
N VAL A 23 -20.73 12.18 -18.97
CA VAL A 23 -20.61 12.93 -17.71
C VAL A 23 -19.34 13.76 -17.78
N THR A 24 -19.48 15.09 -17.74
CA THR A 24 -18.38 16.06 -17.81
C THR A 24 -18.22 16.75 -16.47
N PHE A 25 -17.06 16.59 -15.85
CA PHE A 25 -16.60 17.35 -14.68
C PHE A 25 -15.82 18.55 -15.18
N LEU A 26 -16.47 19.72 -15.18
CA LEU A 26 -15.92 20.91 -15.83
C LEU A 26 -14.88 21.58 -14.94
N ASP A 27 -13.76 22.00 -15.53
CA ASP A 27 -12.80 22.89 -14.84
C ASP A 27 -13.41 24.30 -14.78
N VAL A 28 -13.95 24.64 -13.61
CA VAL A 28 -14.57 25.94 -13.32
C VAL A 28 -13.70 26.82 -12.43
N ASP A 29 -12.37 26.59 -12.45
CA ASP A 29 -11.41 27.08 -11.45
C ASP A 29 -11.77 26.53 -10.05
N GLN A 30 -12.60 27.23 -9.28
CA GLN A 30 -13.02 26.77 -7.96
C GLN A 30 -14.49 26.32 -7.95
N GLY A 31 -14.72 25.18 -7.29
CA GLY A 31 -16.05 24.64 -7.05
C GLY A 31 -16.42 23.48 -7.98
N ASP A 32 -17.71 23.16 -8.00
CA ASP A 32 -18.26 22.03 -8.74
C ASP A 32 -19.17 22.47 -9.89
N CYS A 33 -19.03 21.79 -11.03
CA CYS A 33 -20.00 21.82 -12.12
C CYS A 33 -19.91 20.51 -12.89
N VAL A 34 -20.94 19.68 -12.81
CA VAL A 34 -21.05 18.43 -13.58
C VAL A 34 -22.17 18.56 -14.59
N ILE A 35 -21.87 18.29 -15.87
CA ILE A 35 -22.86 18.24 -16.95
C ILE A 35 -23.03 16.79 -17.41
N ILE A 36 -24.24 16.27 -17.30
CA ILE A 36 -24.63 14.93 -17.71
C ILE A 36 -25.51 15.05 -18.95
N ARG A 37 -25.16 14.32 -20.01
CA ARG A 37 -25.95 14.21 -21.25
C ARG A 37 -26.38 12.77 -21.43
N THR A 38 -27.68 12.52 -21.42
CA THR A 38 -28.23 11.17 -21.57
C THR A 38 -28.19 10.71 -23.04
N PRO A 39 -28.35 9.40 -23.33
CA PRO A 39 -28.44 8.89 -24.70
C PRO A 39 -29.54 9.55 -25.56
N SER A 40 -30.66 9.97 -24.97
CA SER A 40 -31.71 10.72 -25.69
C SER A 40 -31.42 12.22 -25.82
N GLY A 41 -30.32 12.71 -25.25
CA GLY A 41 -29.89 14.10 -25.32
C GLY A 41 -30.43 15.00 -24.21
N LYS A 42 -31.09 14.47 -23.17
CA LYS A 42 -31.46 15.27 -22.00
C LYS A 42 -30.20 15.77 -21.29
N VAL A 43 -30.29 16.97 -20.72
CA VAL A 43 -29.17 17.59 -20.01
C VAL A 43 -29.49 17.77 -18.54
N ILE A 44 -28.63 17.22 -17.68
CA ILE A 44 -28.67 17.41 -16.24
C ILE A 44 -27.41 18.17 -15.83
N MET A 45 -27.59 19.21 -15.02
CA MET A 45 -26.50 19.99 -14.45
C MET A 45 -26.49 19.79 -12.94
N ILE A 46 -25.32 19.49 -12.36
CA ILE A 46 -25.11 19.44 -10.92
C ILE A 46 -24.15 20.57 -10.57
N ASP A 47 -24.61 21.53 -9.79
CA ASP A 47 -23.88 22.73 -9.37
C ASP A 47 -23.34 23.59 -10.53
N ALA A 48 -22.74 24.74 -10.22
CA ALA A 48 -22.40 25.80 -11.18
C ALA A 48 -21.15 26.64 -10.81
N GLY A 49 -20.28 26.17 -9.92
CA GLY A 49 -19.01 26.82 -9.59
C GLY A 49 -19.14 28.19 -8.90
N ASP A 50 -17.99 28.79 -8.59
CA ASP A 50 -17.86 30.08 -7.87
C ASP A 50 -18.01 31.30 -8.81
N ASP A 51 -18.93 32.21 -8.49
CA ASP A 51 -19.13 33.46 -9.25
C ASP A 51 -17.96 34.45 -9.12
N THR A 52 -17.23 34.43 -8.01
CA THR A 52 -16.03 35.26 -7.81
C THR A 52 -14.88 34.86 -8.73
N LYS A 53 -14.97 33.65 -9.31
CA LYS A 53 -14.05 33.12 -10.32
C LYS A 53 -14.56 33.27 -11.75
N TYR A 54 -15.76 33.83 -11.92
CA TYR A 54 -16.46 33.89 -13.20
C TYR A 54 -16.69 32.49 -13.78
N ALA A 55 -17.01 31.51 -12.92
CA ALA A 55 -17.22 30.11 -13.31
C ALA A 55 -18.17 29.98 -14.51
N ALA A 56 -19.31 30.69 -14.44
CA ALA A 56 -20.31 30.68 -15.50
C ALA A 56 -19.79 31.28 -16.81
N GLU A 57 -19.25 32.50 -16.78
CA GLU A 57 -18.88 33.23 -18.00
C GLU A 57 -17.64 32.68 -18.69
N LYS A 58 -16.65 32.20 -17.93
CA LYS A 58 -15.38 31.72 -18.48
C LYS A 58 -15.39 30.26 -18.90
N TYR A 59 -16.18 29.43 -18.24
CA TYR A 59 -16.08 27.97 -18.40
C TYR A 59 -17.42 27.35 -18.80
N ILE A 60 -18.48 27.57 -18.01
CA ILE A 60 -19.77 26.86 -18.20
C ILE A 60 -20.48 27.34 -19.48
N ILE A 61 -20.71 28.64 -19.63
CA ILE A 61 -21.41 29.21 -20.80
C ILE A 61 -20.69 28.85 -22.10
N PRO A 62 -19.36 29.04 -22.24
CA PRO A 62 -18.64 28.60 -23.42
C PRO A 62 -18.78 27.10 -23.71
N TYR A 63 -18.74 26.24 -22.68
CA TYR A 63 -18.94 24.81 -22.87
C TYR A 63 -20.35 24.48 -23.36
N LEU A 64 -21.39 25.06 -22.75
CA LEU A 64 -22.78 24.85 -23.16
C LEU A 64 -23.03 25.34 -24.59
N GLU A 65 -22.48 26.50 -24.96
CA GLU A 65 -22.58 27.05 -26.32
C GLU A 65 -21.85 26.20 -27.36
N ALA A 66 -20.62 25.75 -27.06
CA ALA A 66 -19.84 24.88 -27.93
C ALA A 66 -20.50 23.51 -28.17
N ASN A 67 -21.34 23.06 -27.23
CA ASN A 67 -22.06 21.79 -27.30
C ASN A 67 -23.53 21.94 -27.76
N ASP A 68 -23.92 23.13 -28.21
CA ASP A 68 -25.28 23.48 -28.63
C ASP A 68 -26.38 23.17 -27.58
N ILE A 69 -26.03 23.27 -26.30
CA ILE A 69 -26.98 23.05 -25.20
C ILE A 69 -27.78 24.32 -24.97
N LYS A 70 -29.10 24.25 -25.18
CA LYS A 70 -30.03 25.39 -24.97
C LYS A 70 -30.93 25.25 -23.75
N LYS A 71 -31.08 24.02 -23.25
CA LYS A 71 -31.97 23.65 -22.15
C LYS A 71 -31.23 22.76 -21.16
N ILE A 72 -31.49 23.01 -19.88
CA ILE A 72 -31.11 22.15 -18.76
C ILE A 72 -32.41 21.53 -18.26
N ASP A 73 -32.61 20.24 -18.53
CA ASP A 73 -33.85 19.55 -18.14
C ASP A 73 -33.98 19.46 -16.62
N TYR A 74 -32.88 19.17 -15.93
CA TYR A 74 -32.80 19.14 -14.48
C TYR A 74 -31.53 19.84 -13.98
N LEU A 75 -31.70 20.74 -13.03
CA LEU A 75 -30.60 21.31 -12.25
C LEU A 75 -30.63 20.70 -10.85
N VAL A 76 -29.52 20.14 -10.39
CA VAL A 76 -29.35 19.65 -9.03
C VAL A 76 -28.40 20.61 -8.31
N ILE A 77 -28.88 21.19 -7.22
CA ILE A 77 -28.04 21.93 -6.28
C ILE A 77 -27.69 20.95 -5.16
N SER A 78 -26.41 20.60 -5.04
CA SER A 78 -25.95 19.72 -3.97
C SER A 78 -26.21 20.39 -2.62
N HIS A 79 -25.65 21.59 -2.43
CA HIS A 79 -25.87 22.44 -1.26
C HIS A 79 -25.60 23.91 -1.62
N ALA A 80 -25.96 24.83 -0.73
CA ALA A 80 -26.03 26.25 -1.03
C ALA A 80 -24.76 27.06 -0.68
N HIS A 81 -23.57 26.45 -0.83
CA HIS A 81 -22.31 27.20 -0.80
C HIS A 81 -22.02 27.88 -2.14
N ARG A 82 -21.29 29.00 -2.06
CA ARG A 82 -21.06 29.90 -3.20
C ARG A 82 -20.32 29.22 -4.35
N ASP A 83 -19.37 28.34 -4.07
CA ASP A 83 -18.64 27.57 -5.08
C ASP A 83 -19.44 26.42 -5.70
N HIS A 84 -20.70 26.24 -5.29
CA HIS A 84 -21.66 25.31 -5.90
C HIS A 84 -22.77 26.05 -6.63
N ILE A 85 -23.27 27.17 -6.09
CA ILE A 85 -24.43 27.86 -6.66
C ILE A 85 -24.09 29.18 -7.37
N GLY A 86 -22.85 29.67 -7.26
CA GLY A 86 -22.45 31.01 -7.69
C GLY A 86 -22.77 31.28 -9.16
N GLY A 87 -22.35 30.39 -10.06
CA GLY A 87 -22.60 30.54 -11.49
C GLY A 87 -24.09 30.59 -11.88
N LEU A 88 -25.01 30.10 -11.03
CA LEU A 88 -26.44 30.11 -11.32
C LEU A 88 -27.02 31.50 -11.52
N LEU A 89 -26.41 32.54 -10.92
CA LEU A 89 -26.77 33.94 -11.14
C LEU A 89 -26.74 34.34 -12.63
N LYS A 90 -25.88 33.68 -13.43
CA LYS A 90 -25.73 33.91 -14.87
C LYS A 90 -26.41 32.85 -15.72
N ILE A 91 -26.46 31.60 -15.24
CA ILE A 91 -27.07 30.49 -15.97
C ILE A 91 -28.61 30.61 -16.00
N ILE A 92 -29.27 30.85 -14.85
CA ILE A 92 -30.74 30.87 -14.77
C ILE A 92 -31.37 31.90 -15.72
N PRO A 93 -30.87 33.15 -15.82
CA PRO A 93 -31.42 34.10 -16.78
C PRO A 93 -31.31 33.65 -18.24
N LYS A 94 -30.21 32.99 -18.61
CA LYS A 94 -29.81 32.71 -20.01
C LYS A 94 -30.39 31.42 -20.59
N TYR A 95 -30.54 30.37 -19.78
CA TYR A 95 -30.98 29.05 -20.26
C TYR A 95 -32.39 28.69 -19.80
N ASP A 96 -33.06 27.81 -20.55
CA ASP A 96 -34.31 27.19 -20.10
C ASP A 96 -34.00 26.09 -19.07
N ILE A 97 -34.68 26.12 -17.92
CA ILE A 97 -34.48 25.17 -16.82
C ILE A 97 -35.80 24.48 -16.53
N GLY A 98 -35.84 23.16 -16.67
CA GLY A 98 -37.04 22.36 -16.49
C GLY A 98 -37.49 22.28 -15.03
N ALA A 99 -36.63 21.76 -14.15
CA ALA A 99 -36.86 21.74 -12.69
C ALA A 99 -35.54 21.80 -11.91
N VAL A 100 -35.61 22.24 -10.67
CA VAL A 100 -34.48 22.27 -9.73
C VAL A 100 -34.71 21.29 -8.59
N TYR A 101 -33.73 20.45 -8.29
CA TYR A 101 -33.66 19.64 -7.09
C TYR A 101 -32.69 20.27 -6.09
N GLU A 102 -33.10 20.40 -4.83
CA GLU A 102 -32.26 20.89 -3.73
C GLU A 102 -32.66 20.23 -2.39
N SER A 103 -31.80 20.36 -1.38
CA SER A 103 -32.08 19.89 -0.01
C SER A 103 -32.40 21.06 0.93
N LYS A 104 -31.39 21.68 1.56
CA LYS A 104 -31.52 22.69 2.61
C LYS A 104 -31.40 24.12 2.03
N PRO A 105 -32.38 25.00 2.27
CA PRO A 105 -32.24 26.42 1.96
C PRO A 105 -31.11 27.07 2.75
N SER A 106 -30.49 28.11 2.18
CA SER A 106 -29.51 28.96 2.87
C SER A 106 -30.10 30.33 3.18
N VAL A 107 -29.61 30.98 4.24
CA VAL A 107 -29.95 32.37 4.57
C VAL A 107 -29.08 33.39 3.80
N SER A 108 -28.13 32.91 2.99
CA SER A 108 -27.22 33.77 2.23
C SER A 108 -27.95 34.62 1.18
N GLN A 109 -27.43 35.82 0.93
CA GLN A 109 -27.98 36.73 -0.08
C GLN A 109 -27.98 36.10 -1.48
N ILE A 110 -26.90 35.41 -1.85
CA ILE A 110 -26.78 34.77 -3.17
C ILE A 110 -27.85 33.69 -3.38
N TYR A 111 -28.15 32.88 -2.36
CA TYR A 111 -29.22 31.91 -2.43
C TYR A 111 -30.58 32.59 -2.63
N ALA A 112 -30.89 33.64 -1.86
CA ALA A 112 -32.14 34.38 -2.00
C ALA A 112 -32.32 34.98 -3.41
N GLU A 113 -31.25 35.50 -4.01
CA GLU A 113 -31.25 36.00 -5.39
C GLU A 113 -31.55 34.88 -6.41
N ILE A 114 -30.91 33.72 -6.27
CA ILE A 114 -31.12 32.54 -7.11
C ILE A 114 -32.58 32.06 -7.04
N ILE A 115 -33.14 31.95 -5.84
CA ILE A 115 -34.54 31.54 -5.64
C ILE A 115 -35.50 32.56 -6.27
N ASN A 116 -35.20 33.86 -6.18
CA ASN A 116 -36.00 34.90 -6.84
C ASN A 116 -35.97 34.77 -8.37
N LEU A 117 -34.81 34.45 -8.96
CA LEU A 117 -34.68 34.20 -10.40
C LEU A 117 -35.50 32.98 -10.83
N LEU A 118 -35.42 31.87 -10.09
CA LEU A 118 -36.19 30.65 -10.37
C LEU A 118 -37.70 30.89 -10.27
N LYS A 119 -38.16 31.58 -9.21
CA LYS A 119 -39.57 31.98 -9.04
C LYS A 119 -40.05 32.87 -10.18
N LYS A 120 -39.24 33.86 -10.59
CA LYS A 120 -39.55 34.75 -11.71
C LYS A 120 -39.72 33.99 -13.02
N LYS A 121 -38.89 32.96 -13.27
CA LYS A 121 -38.99 32.07 -14.44
C LYS A 121 -40.01 30.94 -14.25
N LYS A 122 -40.69 30.86 -13.10
CA LYS A 122 -41.65 29.81 -12.74
C LYS A 122 -41.07 28.40 -12.82
N VAL A 123 -39.78 28.25 -12.51
CA VAL A 123 -39.10 26.96 -12.48
C VAL A 123 -39.52 26.22 -11.19
N PRO A 124 -40.04 24.98 -11.27
CA PRO A 124 -40.31 24.15 -10.10
C PRO A 124 -39.05 23.88 -9.28
N ILE A 125 -39.16 24.05 -7.96
CA ILE A 125 -38.10 23.73 -6.99
C ILE A 125 -38.61 22.56 -6.14
N ILE A 126 -37.90 21.44 -6.19
CA ILE A 126 -38.31 20.15 -5.61
C ILE A 126 -37.30 19.76 -4.54
N LYS A 127 -37.79 19.36 -3.36
CA LYS A 127 -36.93 18.84 -2.30
C LYS A 127 -36.51 17.41 -2.61
N ALA A 128 -35.20 17.16 -2.59
CA ALA A 128 -34.61 15.83 -2.77
C ALA A 128 -34.27 15.22 -1.42
N TRP A 129 -34.83 14.04 -1.15
CA TRP A 129 -34.62 13.27 0.07
C TRP A 129 -34.09 11.88 -0.24
N LYS A 130 -33.32 11.32 0.68
CA LYS A 130 -32.88 9.92 0.65
C LYS A 130 -34.04 8.99 0.26
N GLY A 131 -33.80 8.14 -0.74
CA GLY A 131 -34.75 7.16 -1.27
C GLY A 131 -35.58 7.69 -2.44
N ASP A 132 -35.60 8.99 -2.70
CA ASP A 132 -36.24 9.54 -3.90
C ASP A 132 -35.51 9.04 -5.15
N LYS A 133 -36.30 8.67 -6.17
CA LYS A 133 -35.81 8.28 -7.49
C LYS A 133 -35.99 9.44 -8.46
N LEU A 134 -34.91 9.88 -9.10
CA LEU A 134 -34.94 10.94 -10.10
C LEU A 134 -34.94 10.30 -11.50
N ASP A 135 -36.00 10.54 -12.27
CA ASP A 135 -36.13 9.99 -13.63
C ASP A 135 -35.43 10.89 -14.64
N PHE A 136 -34.19 10.53 -14.98
CA PHE A 136 -33.43 11.17 -16.05
C PHE A 136 -33.67 10.54 -17.43
N GLY A 137 -34.53 9.52 -17.55
CA GLY A 137 -34.82 8.81 -18.79
C GLY A 137 -33.76 7.77 -19.17
N ASP A 138 -33.92 7.14 -20.34
CA ASP A 138 -32.96 6.20 -20.95
C ASP A 138 -32.58 4.98 -20.09
N GLY A 139 -33.44 4.60 -19.14
CA GLY A 139 -33.14 3.52 -18.19
C GLY A 139 -32.05 3.87 -17.17
N ILE A 140 -31.74 5.17 -17.01
CA ILE A 140 -30.82 5.65 -15.99
C ILE A 140 -31.54 5.63 -14.64
N GLU A 141 -31.04 4.84 -13.71
CA GLU A 141 -31.55 4.76 -12.34
C GLU A 141 -30.79 5.74 -11.46
N THR A 142 -31.42 6.87 -11.10
CA THR A 142 -30.83 7.84 -10.18
C THR A 142 -31.55 7.81 -8.84
N THR A 143 -30.81 7.58 -7.76
CA THR A 143 -31.33 7.54 -6.38
C THR A 143 -30.61 8.56 -5.51
N VAL A 144 -31.38 9.31 -4.71
CA VAL A 144 -30.84 10.20 -3.69
C VAL A 144 -30.43 9.37 -2.47
N MET A 145 -29.18 9.47 -2.03
CA MET A 145 -28.66 8.75 -0.86
C MET A 145 -28.65 9.61 0.43
N HIS A 146 -28.68 10.93 0.27
CA HIS A 146 -28.57 11.92 1.35
C HIS A 146 -29.18 13.27 0.89
N PRO A 147 -29.77 14.09 1.77
CA PRO A 147 -30.07 13.87 3.20
C PRO A 147 -31.36 13.07 3.44
N SER A 148 -31.49 12.44 4.61
CA SER A 148 -32.77 11.86 5.06
C SER A 148 -33.66 12.93 5.69
N ARG A 149 -34.97 12.67 5.82
CA ARG A 149 -35.88 13.58 6.55
C ARG A 149 -35.55 13.66 8.04
N GLU A 150 -35.06 12.55 8.61
CA GLU A 150 -34.57 12.44 9.99
C GLU A 150 -33.35 13.34 10.21
N TRP A 151 -32.39 13.31 9.28
CA TRP A 151 -31.21 14.19 9.31
C TRP A 151 -31.57 15.67 9.34
N TYR A 152 -32.69 16.03 8.73
CA TYR A 152 -33.22 17.40 8.71
C TYR A 152 -33.99 17.76 10.00
N GLY A 153 -34.12 16.86 10.98
CA GLY A 153 -34.88 17.07 12.22
C GLY A 153 -36.40 17.04 12.03
N LEU A 154 -36.92 16.55 10.90
CA LEU A 154 -38.36 16.57 10.59
C LEU A 154 -39.18 15.43 11.24
N GLN A 155 -38.55 14.58 12.06
CA GLN A 155 -39.22 13.44 12.73
C GLN A 155 -39.15 13.46 14.28
N GLY A 156 -38.75 14.58 14.90
CA GLY A 156 -38.91 14.78 16.35
C GLY A 156 -37.72 14.35 17.24
N GLU A 157 -36.61 13.94 16.67
CA GLU A 157 -35.33 13.79 17.38
C GLU A 157 -34.35 14.87 16.89
N SER A 158 -33.90 15.73 17.79
CA SER A 158 -32.87 16.73 17.51
C SER A 158 -31.51 16.02 17.45
N ILE A 159 -30.91 15.92 16.27
CA ILE A 159 -29.48 15.61 16.16
C ILE A 159 -28.75 16.90 16.52
N ASP A 160 -28.05 16.91 17.66
CA ASP A 160 -27.16 18.00 18.05
C ASP A 160 -25.95 18.03 17.11
N MET A 161 -26.00 18.92 16.11
CA MET A 161 -24.95 19.13 15.11
C MET A 161 -23.82 20.05 15.63
N SER A 162 -23.87 20.50 16.90
CA SER A 162 -22.94 21.52 17.42
C SER A 162 -21.62 20.97 17.95
N THR A 163 -21.46 19.65 18.11
CA THR A 163 -20.25 19.09 18.72
C THR A 163 -19.80 17.79 18.07
N GLN A 164 -18.89 17.88 17.09
CA GLN A 164 -17.79 16.92 16.83
C GLN A 164 -17.05 17.26 15.53
N ASP A 165 -16.22 18.31 15.61
CA ASP A 165 -14.81 18.27 15.25
C ASP A 165 -14.18 19.60 15.66
N GLY A 166 -13.14 19.53 16.50
CA GLY A 166 -12.45 20.70 17.02
C GLY A 166 -11.84 21.53 15.88
N ASN A 167 -12.07 22.85 15.94
CA ASN A 167 -11.59 23.87 15.00
C ASN A 167 -12.12 23.73 13.55
N VAL A 168 -13.43 23.86 13.40
CA VAL A 168 -13.93 24.73 12.32
C VAL A 168 -13.89 26.15 12.89
N ASP A 169 -13.15 27.04 12.26
CA ASP A 169 -13.16 28.48 12.57
C ASP A 169 -14.56 29.03 12.24
N SER A 170 -15.54 28.71 13.09
CA SER A 170 -16.90 29.20 13.01
C SER A 170 -16.93 30.58 13.65
N THR A 171 -16.34 31.55 12.95
CA THR A 171 -16.79 32.93 13.12
C THR A 171 -18.28 32.95 12.73
N GLU A 172 -19.13 32.93 13.75
CA GLU A 172 -20.59 33.15 13.70
C GLU A 172 -21.44 32.03 13.11
N GLY A 173 -21.85 31.03 13.91
CA GLY A 173 -23.19 30.41 13.83
C GLY A 173 -23.74 29.88 12.50
N GLU A 174 -22.94 29.76 11.44
CA GLU A 174 -23.37 29.26 10.14
C GLU A 174 -23.52 27.73 10.21
N GLU A 175 -24.72 27.24 9.89
CA GLU A 175 -24.97 25.81 9.80
C GLU A 175 -24.07 25.19 8.72
N ASN A 176 -23.44 24.05 9.02
CA ASN A 176 -22.59 23.32 8.07
C ASN A 176 -23.43 22.75 6.91
N LEU A 177 -23.59 23.52 5.82
CA LEU A 177 -24.40 23.16 4.66
C LEU A 177 -23.80 21.99 3.85
N ASN A 178 -22.49 21.74 3.96
CA ASN A 178 -21.81 20.61 3.30
C ASN A 178 -22.50 19.29 3.61
N ASN A 179 -22.80 19.07 4.90
CA ASN A 179 -23.49 17.88 5.39
C ASN A 179 -24.99 17.87 5.08
N PHE A 180 -25.50 18.78 4.27
CA PHE A 180 -26.84 18.68 3.68
C PHE A 180 -26.80 18.44 2.18
N SER A 181 -25.62 18.13 1.62
CA SER A 181 -25.46 17.83 0.20
C SER A 181 -26.47 16.79 -0.29
N VAL A 182 -27.13 17.08 -1.42
CA VAL A 182 -27.90 16.11 -2.19
C VAL A 182 -26.91 15.13 -2.83
N THR A 183 -26.76 13.96 -2.21
CA THR A 183 -25.88 12.91 -2.73
C THR A 183 -26.63 12.03 -3.70
N LEU A 184 -26.13 11.91 -4.93
CA LEU A 184 -26.74 11.11 -5.98
C LEU A 184 -25.92 9.86 -6.31
N ARG A 185 -26.61 8.72 -6.37
CA ARG A 185 -26.14 7.52 -7.06
C ARG A 185 -26.85 7.43 -8.40
N LEU A 186 -26.10 7.52 -9.50
CA LEU A 186 -26.61 7.37 -10.86
C LEU A 186 -26.08 6.07 -11.45
N GLN A 187 -26.96 5.18 -11.87
CA GLN A 187 -26.60 3.91 -12.50
C GLN A 187 -27.14 3.85 -13.93
N PHE A 188 -26.26 3.53 -14.87
CA PHE A 188 -26.61 3.20 -16.24
C PHE A 188 -26.07 1.82 -16.56
N LYS A 189 -26.96 0.81 -16.50
CA LYS A 189 -26.62 -0.62 -16.54
C LYS A 189 -25.54 -0.96 -15.50
N ASP A 190 -24.33 -1.34 -15.90
CA ASP A 190 -23.26 -1.77 -15.01
C ASP A 190 -22.37 -0.61 -14.53
N ILE A 191 -22.50 0.58 -15.12
CA ILE A 191 -21.70 1.75 -14.75
C ILE A 191 -22.44 2.61 -13.72
N VAL A 192 -21.77 2.89 -12.61
CA VAL A 192 -22.32 3.64 -11.48
C VAL A 192 -21.47 4.87 -11.20
N TYR A 193 -22.13 6.03 -11.13
CA TYR A 193 -21.55 7.29 -10.71
C TYR A 193 -22.04 7.66 -9.31
N HIS A 194 -21.15 8.23 -8.51
CA HIS A 194 -21.45 8.71 -7.17
C HIS A 194 -21.06 10.19 -7.02
N PHE A 195 -22.04 11.03 -6.70
CA PHE A 195 -21.92 12.50 -6.60
C PHE A 195 -22.31 12.95 -5.19
N PRO A 196 -21.37 13.05 -4.23
CA PRO A 196 -21.64 13.37 -2.83
C PRO A 196 -21.74 14.88 -2.50
N GLY A 197 -21.52 15.76 -3.49
CA GLY A 197 -21.29 17.17 -3.24
C GLY A 197 -20.13 17.35 -2.26
N ASP A 198 -20.35 18.12 -1.21
CA ASP A 198 -19.36 18.39 -0.17
C ASP A 198 -19.60 17.61 1.12
N SER A 199 -20.36 16.51 1.07
CA SER A 199 -20.59 15.64 2.24
C SER A 199 -19.30 15.38 3.01
N GLU A 200 -19.29 15.71 4.29
CA GLU A 200 -18.17 15.44 5.20
C GLU A 200 -18.41 14.12 5.94
N LYS A 201 -17.43 13.72 6.75
CA LYS A 201 -17.41 12.44 7.46
C LYS A 201 -18.73 12.11 8.15
N GLN A 202 -19.37 13.09 8.82
CA GLN A 202 -20.66 12.88 9.48
C GLN A 202 -21.77 12.47 8.50
N ALA A 203 -21.86 13.12 7.34
CA ALA A 203 -22.81 12.75 6.29
C ALA A 203 -22.43 11.41 5.62
N GLU A 204 -21.13 11.12 5.46
CA GLU A 204 -20.63 9.83 4.97
C GLU A 204 -21.02 8.67 5.90
N GLU A 205 -20.80 8.80 7.20
CA GLU A 205 -21.20 7.83 8.22
C GLU A 205 -22.73 7.65 8.27
N HIS A 206 -23.49 8.73 8.21
CA HIS A 206 -24.95 8.67 8.15
C HIS A 206 -25.42 7.96 6.86
N MET A 207 -24.79 8.22 5.71
CA MET A 207 -25.08 7.49 4.48
C MET A 207 -24.83 6.00 4.65
N LEU A 208 -23.67 5.60 5.17
CA LEU A 208 -23.28 4.21 5.42
C LEU A 208 -24.27 3.48 6.33
N LYS A 209 -24.75 4.17 7.38
CA LYS A 209 -25.73 3.62 8.32
C LYS A 209 -27.10 3.42 7.68
N MET A 210 -27.54 4.39 6.88
CA MET A 210 -28.93 4.44 6.44
C MET A 210 -29.17 3.77 5.09
N ASN A 211 -28.16 3.57 4.25
CA ASN A 211 -28.29 2.97 2.93
C ASN A 211 -27.76 1.52 2.92
N PRO A 212 -28.38 0.59 2.15
CA PRO A 212 -27.83 -0.74 1.96
C PRO A 212 -26.40 -0.71 1.42
N GLU A 213 -25.52 -1.57 1.95
CA GLU A 213 -24.11 -1.64 1.54
C GLU A 213 -23.94 -1.86 0.03
N SER A 214 -24.85 -2.60 -0.61
CA SER A 214 -24.83 -2.86 -2.06
C SER A 214 -24.99 -1.61 -2.94
N MET A 215 -25.39 -0.47 -2.37
CA MET A 215 -25.54 0.78 -3.12
C MET A 215 -24.24 1.57 -3.29
N PHE A 216 -23.22 1.33 -2.48
CA PHE A 216 -21.99 2.16 -2.46
C PHE A 216 -20.99 1.87 -3.57
N PRO A 217 -20.75 0.61 -3.99
CA PRO A 217 -19.77 0.35 -5.04
C PRO A 217 -20.06 1.19 -6.29
N CYS A 218 -19.06 1.92 -6.75
CA CYS A 218 -19.19 2.83 -7.88
C CYS A 218 -18.03 2.69 -8.87
N THR A 219 -18.30 3.04 -10.13
CA THR A 219 -17.28 3.10 -11.19
C THR A 219 -16.55 4.43 -11.13
N VAL A 220 -17.30 5.53 -11.03
CA VAL A 220 -16.77 6.90 -11.04
C VAL A 220 -17.23 7.63 -9.78
N TYR A 221 -16.29 8.13 -9.00
CA TYR A 221 -16.53 8.91 -7.78
C TYR A 221 -16.14 10.37 -8.00
N LYS A 222 -17.11 11.29 -7.88
CA LYS A 222 -16.76 12.71 -7.69
C LYS A 222 -16.28 12.85 -6.25
N VAL A 223 -15.02 13.19 -6.06
CA VAL A 223 -14.42 13.28 -4.72
C VAL A 223 -15.12 14.36 -3.90
N ALA A 224 -15.62 13.96 -2.74
CA ALA A 224 -16.37 14.85 -1.88
C ALA A 224 -15.54 16.07 -1.45
N HIS A 225 -16.21 17.22 -1.37
CA HIS A 225 -15.66 18.44 -0.77
C HIS A 225 -14.31 18.86 -1.37
N HIS A 226 -14.20 18.76 -2.69
CA HIS A 226 -13.01 19.12 -3.47
C HIS A 226 -11.73 18.36 -3.05
N GLY A 227 -11.86 17.25 -2.32
CA GLY A 227 -10.76 16.52 -1.70
C GLY A 227 -10.30 17.09 -0.34
N SER A 228 -11.20 17.73 0.40
CA SER A 228 -10.97 18.13 1.80
C SER A 228 -10.55 16.96 2.68
N LYS A 229 -9.80 17.25 3.75
CA LYS A 229 -9.49 16.27 4.81
C LYS A 229 -10.71 15.87 5.67
N THR A 230 -11.82 16.61 5.55
CA THR A 230 -13.06 16.37 6.31
C THR A 230 -13.97 15.34 5.62
N SER A 231 -13.62 14.88 4.43
CA SER A 231 -14.40 13.94 3.61
C SER A 231 -13.52 12.83 3.04
N SER A 232 -14.14 11.87 2.34
CA SER A 232 -13.46 10.70 1.77
C SER A 232 -12.71 9.91 2.84
N ASP A 233 -13.38 9.69 3.98
CA ASP A 233 -12.85 8.88 5.06
C ASP A 233 -12.57 7.44 4.57
N PRO A 234 -11.50 6.77 5.03
CA PRO A 234 -11.18 5.41 4.62
C PRO A 234 -12.36 4.43 4.72
N GLY A 235 -13.20 4.55 5.75
CA GLY A 235 -14.39 3.71 5.90
C GLY A 235 -15.40 3.88 4.76
N TYR A 236 -15.55 5.11 4.26
CA TYR A 236 -16.42 5.43 3.13
C TYR A 236 -15.84 4.95 1.80
N LEU A 237 -14.56 5.25 1.54
CA LEU A 237 -13.86 4.84 0.33
C LEU A 237 -13.77 3.31 0.20
N ASN A 238 -13.64 2.59 1.32
CA ASN A 238 -13.68 1.13 1.33
C ASN A 238 -15.02 0.56 0.84
N LYS A 239 -16.14 1.28 1.02
CA LYS A 239 -17.44 0.85 0.46
C LYS A 239 -17.62 1.30 -1.00
N LEU A 240 -17.03 2.43 -1.40
CA LEU A 240 -17.13 2.95 -2.77
C LEU A 240 -16.27 2.19 -3.79
N LYS A 241 -15.00 1.88 -3.45
CA LYS A 241 -14.00 1.23 -4.32
C LYS A 241 -13.97 1.73 -5.79
N PRO A 242 -13.83 3.05 -6.03
CA PRO A 242 -13.98 3.62 -7.37
C PRO A 242 -12.86 3.22 -8.34
N ALA A 243 -13.23 2.90 -9.58
CA ALA A 243 -12.27 2.69 -10.67
C ALA A 243 -11.63 4.01 -11.14
N LEU A 244 -12.37 5.12 -11.07
CA LEU A 244 -11.92 6.48 -11.33
C LEU A 244 -12.45 7.43 -10.25
N SER A 245 -11.57 8.25 -9.67
CA SER A 245 -11.96 9.36 -8.80
C SER A 245 -11.66 10.69 -9.47
N VAL A 246 -12.60 11.65 -9.45
CA VAL A 246 -12.43 12.98 -10.03
C VAL A 246 -12.53 14.04 -8.95
N ILE A 247 -11.44 14.77 -8.74
CA ILE A 247 -11.33 15.86 -7.77
C ILE A 247 -11.55 17.17 -8.51
N SER A 248 -12.70 17.79 -8.28
CA SER A 248 -12.97 19.15 -8.75
C SER A 248 -12.35 20.13 -7.75
N CYS A 249 -11.32 20.87 -8.16
CA CYS A 249 -10.62 21.86 -7.35
C CYS A 249 -9.83 22.83 -8.25
N GLY A 250 -9.53 24.03 -7.73
CA GLY A 250 -8.73 25.04 -8.44
C GLY A 250 -7.24 25.03 -8.08
N LEU A 251 -6.37 25.34 -9.04
CA LEU A 251 -4.89 25.23 -8.94
C LEU A 251 -4.27 25.97 -7.74
N ASN A 252 -4.91 27.04 -7.30
CA ASN A 252 -4.46 27.85 -6.16
C ASN A 252 -5.65 28.23 -5.26
N ASN A 253 -6.54 27.27 -5.01
CA ASN A 253 -7.66 27.51 -4.11
C ASN A 253 -7.17 27.80 -2.69
N LYS A 254 -7.87 28.68 -1.98
CA LYS A 254 -7.45 29.18 -0.65
C LYS A 254 -7.48 28.09 0.43
N PHE A 255 -8.26 27.03 0.20
CA PHE A 255 -8.42 25.90 1.10
C PHE A 255 -7.27 24.90 1.05
N LYS A 256 -6.37 25.04 0.05
CA LYS A 256 -5.27 24.09 -0.23
C LYS A 256 -5.80 22.67 -0.50
N HIS A 257 -6.97 22.57 -1.12
CA HIS A 257 -7.52 21.31 -1.59
C HIS A 257 -6.89 20.89 -2.93
N PRO A 258 -6.81 19.58 -3.22
CA PRO A 258 -7.10 18.48 -2.32
C PRO A 258 -6.06 18.37 -1.20
N SER A 259 -6.49 17.95 -0.03
CA SER A 259 -5.60 17.70 1.10
C SER A 259 -4.68 16.50 0.83
N PRO A 260 -3.40 16.54 1.26
CA PRO A 260 -2.47 15.42 1.09
C PRO A 260 -3.00 14.09 1.66
N ILE A 261 -3.70 14.12 2.80
CA ILE A 261 -4.27 12.90 3.41
C ILE A 261 -5.38 12.30 2.54
N THR A 262 -6.19 13.12 1.89
CA THR A 262 -7.26 12.65 1.01
C THR A 262 -6.70 12.03 -0.26
N VAL A 263 -5.65 12.63 -0.84
CA VAL A 263 -4.92 12.06 -1.97
C VAL A 263 -4.29 10.72 -1.59
N GLN A 264 -3.72 10.61 -0.39
CA GLN A 264 -3.18 9.37 0.15
C GLN A 264 -4.26 8.29 0.29
N ASN A 265 -5.41 8.62 0.89
CA ASN A 265 -6.54 7.69 1.03
C ASN A 265 -7.02 7.18 -0.34
N LEU A 266 -7.21 8.09 -1.31
CA LEU A 266 -7.62 7.75 -2.67
C LEU A 266 -6.60 6.85 -3.38
N GLY A 267 -5.30 7.05 -3.13
CA GLY A 267 -4.24 6.21 -3.68
C GLY A 267 -4.29 4.76 -3.20
N TYR A 268 -4.94 4.48 -2.07
CA TYR A 268 -5.18 3.12 -1.58
C TYR A 268 -6.44 2.49 -2.21
N TYR A 269 -7.54 3.24 -2.34
CA TYR A 269 -8.84 2.69 -2.76
C TYR A 269 -9.17 2.83 -4.25
N SER A 270 -8.51 3.75 -4.98
CA SER A 270 -8.84 4.06 -6.37
C SER A 270 -7.69 3.75 -7.32
N LYS A 271 -8.03 3.16 -8.48
CA LYS A 271 -7.05 2.82 -9.52
C LYS A 271 -6.49 4.05 -10.22
N ASN A 272 -7.32 5.09 -10.40
CA ASN A 272 -6.96 6.33 -11.08
C ASN A 272 -7.64 7.52 -10.39
N SER A 273 -6.92 8.62 -10.23
CA SER A 273 -7.48 9.90 -9.77
C SER A 273 -7.10 11.01 -10.75
N LEU A 274 -8.07 11.84 -11.13
CA LEU A 274 -7.89 13.04 -11.95
C LEU A 274 -8.31 14.27 -11.16
N ARG A 275 -7.65 15.41 -11.38
CA ARG A 275 -7.92 16.67 -10.69
C ARG A 275 -8.15 17.80 -11.68
N THR A 276 -9.21 18.58 -11.57
CA THR A 276 -9.51 19.62 -12.56
C THR A 276 -8.47 20.74 -12.63
N ASP A 277 -7.72 20.99 -11.55
CA ASP A 277 -6.65 21.98 -11.57
C ASP A 277 -5.46 21.59 -12.45
N GLU A 278 -5.11 20.30 -12.44
CA GLU A 278 -4.02 19.72 -13.24
C GLU A 278 -4.50 19.21 -14.61
N ASP A 279 -5.63 18.50 -14.63
CA ASP A 279 -6.18 17.75 -15.75
C ASP A 279 -7.23 18.53 -16.55
N LYS A 280 -7.61 19.71 -16.07
CA LYS A 280 -8.68 20.53 -16.66
C LYS A 280 -9.99 19.76 -16.67
N THR A 281 -10.82 20.00 -17.66
CA THR A 281 -12.12 19.32 -17.77
C THR A 281 -11.92 17.84 -17.99
N VAL A 282 -12.61 17.01 -17.19
CA VAL A 282 -12.62 15.55 -17.31
C VAL A 282 -13.97 15.13 -17.89
N GLU A 283 -13.96 14.39 -19.00
CA GLU A 283 -15.17 13.83 -19.60
C GLU A 283 -15.12 12.31 -19.52
N THR A 284 -16.26 11.70 -19.19
CA THR A 284 -16.46 10.25 -19.24
C THR A 284 -17.63 9.93 -20.16
N TRP A 285 -17.58 8.79 -20.84
CA TRP A 285 -18.66 8.31 -21.68
C TRP A 285 -18.81 6.79 -21.61
N THR A 286 -20.05 6.32 -21.71
CA THR A 286 -20.37 4.90 -21.56
C THR A 286 -21.65 4.50 -22.29
N ASP A 287 -21.69 3.25 -22.75
CA ASP A 287 -22.89 2.55 -23.24
C ASP A 287 -23.61 1.74 -22.13
N GLY A 288 -23.10 1.83 -20.90
CA GLY A 288 -23.54 1.13 -19.71
C GLY A 288 -22.81 -0.19 -19.44
N VAL A 289 -21.88 -0.62 -20.30
CA VAL A 289 -21.04 -1.82 -20.05
C VAL A 289 -19.56 -1.43 -20.01
N GLU A 290 -19.10 -0.66 -20.99
CA GLU A 290 -17.75 -0.09 -20.99
C GLU A 290 -17.80 1.38 -20.59
N PHE A 291 -16.87 1.83 -19.74
CA PHE A 291 -16.66 3.26 -19.49
C PHE A 291 -15.29 3.69 -20.00
N LYS A 292 -15.25 4.88 -20.60
CA LYS A 292 -14.03 5.56 -21.06
C LYS A 292 -13.99 6.96 -20.47
N TYR A 293 -12.80 7.51 -20.36
CA TYR A 293 -12.60 8.87 -19.89
C TYR A 293 -11.43 9.53 -20.60
N SER A 294 -11.45 10.85 -20.66
CA SER A 294 -10.34 11.71 -21.08
C SER A 294 -10.31 12.99 -20.26
N SER A 295 -9.19 13.69 -20.30
CA SER A 295 -9.05 15.01 -19.70
C SER A 295 -8.42 16.00 -20.68
N ASN A 296 -8.73 17.30 -20.53
CA ASN A 296 -8.31 18.39 -21.42
C ASN A 296 -6.82 18.77 -21.26
N SER A 297 -5.98 17.75 -21.13
CA SER A 297 -4.53 17.82 -21.33
C SER A 297 -4.25 18.08 -22.82
N THR A 298 -3.23 18.88 -23.14
CA THR A 298 -2.85 19.15 -24.55
C THR A 298 -2.49 17.83 -25.26
N PRO A 299 -2.45 17.76 -26.62
CA PRO A 299 -2.02 16.54 -27.28
C PRO A 299 -0.60 16.14 -26.87
N ASN A 300 -0.37 14.86 -26.59
CA ASN A 300 0.95 14.35 -26.31
C ASN A 300 1.85 14.45 -27.56
N ALA A 301 2.68 15.47 -27.59
CA ALA A 301 3.65 15.74 -28.66
C ALA A 301 5.10 15.67 -28.16
N LEU A 302 6.03 15.47 -29.10
CA LEU A 302 7.47 15.63 -28.87
C LEU A 302 7.80 17.11 -28.66
N VAL A 303 8.42 17.41 -27.52
CA VAL A 303 9.07 18.70 -27.25
C VAL A 303 10.47 18.70 -27.88
N SER A 304 11.17 17.57 -27.80
CA SER A 304 12.50 17.36 -28.41
C SER A 304 12.77 15.88 -28.70
N GLY A 305 13.77 15.59 -29.54
CA GLY A 305 14.19 14.23 -29.90
C GLY A 305 13.22 13.46 -30.80
N PRO A 306 13.39 12.13 -30.94
CA PRO A 306 14.41 11.29 -30.31
C PRO A 306 15.82 11.51 -30.87
N VAL A 307 16.82 11.57 -29.98
CA VAL A 307 18.25 11.69 -30.30
C VAL A 307 19.04 10.58 -29.61
N VAL A 308 20.02 10.02 -30.30
CA VAL A 308 20.96 9.05 -29.71
C VAL A 308 22.12 9.82 -29.08
N THR A 309 22.26 9.77 -27.76
CA THR A 309 23.19 10.62 -27.00
C THR A 309 24.47 9.90 -26.56
N SER A 310 24.44 8.56 -26.49
CA SER A 310 25.62 7.75 -26.14
C SER A 310 25.58 6.41 -26.87
N VAL A 311 26.74 5.95 -27.33
CA VAL A 311 26.90 4.65 -28.01
C VAL A 311 28.18 3.98 -27.53
N THR A 312 28.06 2.71 -27.13
CA THR A 312 29.17 1.81 -26.84
C THR A 312 29.12 0.60 -27.79
N PRO A 313 30.07 -0.36 -27.69
CA PRO A 313 29.97 -1.60 -28.46
C PRO A 313 28.72 -2.44 -28.10
N TYR A 314 28.17 -2.28 -26.89
CA TYR A 314 27.09 -3.14 -26.38
C TYR A 314 25.85 -2.39 -25.90
N SER A 315 25.82 -1.06 -26.03
CA SER A 315 24.70 -0.24 -25.58
C SER A 315 24.54 1.04 -26.40
N ALA A 316 23.33 1.60 -26.38
CA ALA A 316 23.06 2.93 -26.91
C ALA A 316 21.97 3.63 -26.09
N THR A 317 22.10 4.93 -25.84
CA THR A 317 21.13 5.73 -25.09
C THR A 317 20.37 6.65 -26.02
N ILE A 318 19.05 6.64 -25.91
CA ILE A 318 18.12 7.46 -26.71
C ILE A 318 17.38 8.41 -25.77
N GLU A 319 17.31 9.68 -26.13
CA GLU A 319 16.69 10.76 -25.35
C GLU A 319 15.63 11.50 -26.16
N TRP A 320 14.50 11.81 -25.53
CA TRP A 320 13.44 12.64 -26.08
C TRP A 320 12.62 13.28 -24.97
N GLU A 321 11.79 14.25 -25.30
CA GLU A 321 10.91 14.91 -24.34
C GLU A 321 9.49 14.96 -24.88
N THR A 322 8.51 14.74 -24.00
CA THR A 322 7.09 14.81 -24.30
C THR A 322 6.41 15.90 -23.51
N THR A 323 5.40 16.52 -24.12
CA THR A 323 4.52 17.51 -23.47
C THR A 323 3.82 16.94 -22.24
N HIS A 324 3.56 15.62 -22.19
CA HIS A 324 2.87 14.95 -21.09
C HIS A 324 3.76 13.94 -20.39
N LEU A 325 3.49 13.76 -19.09
CA LEU A 325 3.99 12.61 -18.36
C LEU A 325 3.52 11.34 -19.08
N SER A 326 4.46 10.55 -19.58
CA SER A 326 4.18 9.42 -20.46
C SER A 326 4.86 8.14 -19.97
N SER A 327 4.19 7.00 -20.10
CA SER A 327 4.86 5.71 -20.12
C SER A 327 5.47 5.49 -21.49
N THR A 328 6.66 4.91 -21.57
CA THR A 328 7.35 4.80 -22.86
C THR A 328 8.03 3.47 -23.10
N LYS A 329 8.23 3.16 -24.38
CA LYS A 329 9.01 2.02 -24.83
C LYS A 329 9.79 2.34 -26.09
N VAL A 330 10.87 1.59 -26.29
CA VAL A 330 11.66 1.59 -27.51
C VAL A 330 11.69 0.19 -28.09
N LYS A 331 11.19 0.04 -29.31
CA LYS A 331 11.37 -1.16 -30.14
C LYS A 331 12.64 -0.96 -30.96
N PHE A 332 13.50 -1.97 -31.05
CA PHE A 332 14.74 -1.87 -31.82
C PHE A 332 15.15 -3.21 -32.43
N ASN A 333 15.79 -3.19 -33.58
CA ASN A 333 16.28 -4.37 -34.27
C ASN A 333 17.57 -4.08 -35.04
N ALA A 334 18.46 -5.06 -35.12
CA ALA A 334 19.61 -4.97 -36.01
C ALA A 334 19.10 -4.83 -37.46
N ALA A 335 19.76 -3.99 -38.26
CA ALA A 335 19.37 -3.72 -39.63
C ALA A 335 19.31 -5.04 -40.43
N GLY A 336 18.13 -5.34 -40.99
CA GLY A 336 17.88 -6.58 -41.73
C GLY A 336 17.42 -7.79 -40.89
N ALA A 337 17.32 -7.66 -39.56
CA ALA A 337 16.78 -8.71 -38.70
C ALA A 337 15.25 -8.86 -38.84
N ALA A 338 14.77 -10.11 -38.86
CA ALA A 338 13.35 -10.45 -39.00
C ALA A 338 12.50 -10.19 -37.74
N SER A 339 13.13 -10.00 -36.58
CA SER A 339 12.47 -9.71 -35.31
C SER A 339 13.20 -8.60 -34.56
N GLY A 340 12.43 -7.80 -33.82
CA GLY A 340 12.93 -6.74 -32.96
C GLY A 340 12.75 -7.05 -31.48
N GLN A 341 13.58 -6.40 -30.67
CA GLN A 341 13.48 -6.37 -29.22
C GLN A 341 12.67 -5.15 -28.79
N THR A 342 12.03 -5.22 -27.62
CA THR A 342 11.33 -4.08 -27.02
C THR A 342 11.87 -3.85 -25.63
N LYS A 343 12.19 -2.59 -25.31
CA LYS A 343 12.58 -2.16 -23.99
C LYS A 343 11.57 -1.13 -23.49
N LEU A 344 10.96 -1.43 -22.34
CA LEU A 344 10.01 -0.53 -21.66
C LEU A 344 10.79 0.34 -20.69
N ALA A 345 10.47 1.64 -20.62
CA ALA A 345 10.87 2.45 -19.49
C ALA A 345 10.11 1.98 -18.24
N SER A 346 10.81 1.84 -17.12
CA SER A 346 10.23 1.51 -15.82
C SER A 346 9.50 2.70 -15.18
N ASP A 347 9.83 3.92 -15.62
CA ASP A 347 9.24 5.15 -15.13
C ASP A 347 8.38 5.87 -16.15
N LYS A 348 7.40 6.59 -15.62
CA LYS A 348 6.61 7.58 -16.35
C LYS A 348 7.30 8.93 -16.20
N GLN A 349 7.70 9.56 -17.30
CA GLN A 349 8.46 10.82 -17.28
C GLN A 349 8.00 11.76 -18.40
N GLN A 350 8.43 13.03 -18.37
CA GLN A 350 8.30 13.95 -19.52
C GLN A 350 9.62 14.00 -20.31
N HIS A 351 10.75 14.06 -19.60
CA HIS A 351 12.07 13.84 -20.18
C HIS A 351 12.39 12.36 -20.13
N HIS A 352 12.51 11.74 -21.29
CA HIS A 352 12.76 10.32 -21.45
C HIS A 352 14.21 10.10 -21.83
N GLN A 353 14.83 9.15 -21.15
CA GLN A 353 16.12 8.62 -21.53
C GLN A 353 16.09 7.11 -21.35
N LEU A 354 16.33 6.37 -22.43
CA LEU A 354 16.30 4.91 -22.40
C LEU A 354 17.60 4.35 -22.99
N THR A 355 18.31 3.56 -22.19
CA THR A 355 19.59 2.95 -22.60
C THR A 355 19.35 1.51 -23.04
N LEU A 356 19.42 1.23 -24.34
CA LEU A 356 19.44 -0.12 -24.90
C LEU A 356 20.74 -0.83 -24.50
N THR A 357 20.67 -2.08 -24.05
CA THR A 357 21.82 -2.88 -23.56
C THR A 357 21.82 -4.27 -24.22
N GLY A 358 22.96 -4.96 -24.19
CA GLY A 358 23.11 -6.29 -24.80
C GLY A 358 23.17 -6.27 -26.33
N LEU A 359 23.58 -5.15 -26.92
CA LEU A 359 23.72 -4.98 -28.36
C LEU A 359 24.98 -5.68 -28.89
N THR A 360 25.02 -5.93 -30.20
CA THR A 360 26.19 -6.51 -30.88
C THR A 360 27.12 -5.39 -31.35
N PRO A 361 28.45 -5.49 -31.15
CA PRO A 361 29.40 -4.50 -31.66
C PRO A 361 29.34 -4.30 -33.17
N ASN A 362 29.75 -3.12 -33.65
CA ASN A 362 29.83 -2.74 -35.07
C ASN A 362 28.55 -2.99 -35.89
N THR A 363 27.38 -2.96 -35.26
CA THR A 363 26.10 -3.36 -35.85
C THR A 363 25.18 -2.16 -35.95
N SER A 364 24.53 -1.99 -37.11
CA SER A 364 23.53 -0.93 -37.31
C SER A 364 22.17 -1.38 -36.76
N TYR A 365 21.45 -0.48 -36.12
CA TYR A 365 20.14 -0.71 -35.51
C TYR A 365 19.13 0.34 -35.97
N ASN A 366 17.90 -0.10 -36.20
CA ASN A 366 16.73 0.77 -36.29
C ASN A 366 16.01 0.76 -34.94
N PHE A 367 15.37 1.87 -34.58
CA PHE A 367 14.50 1.94 -33.42
C PHE A 367 13.23 2.75 -33.67
N GLU A 368 12.20 2.46 -32.88
CA GLU A 368 10.95 3.20 -32.78
C GLU A 368 10.64 3.45 -31.31
N ILE A 369 10.50 4.71 -30.92
CA ILE A 369 9.94 5.09 -29.62
C ILE A 369 8.41 5.09 -29.70
N GLU A 370 7.76 4.76 -28.58
CA GLU A 370 6.33 4.93 -28.37
C GLU A 370 6.12 5.48 -26.95
N SER A 371 5.43 6.62 -26.84
CA SER A 371 5.12 7.30 -25.59
C SER A 371 3.62 7.49 -25.44
N ILE A 372 3.05 6.95 -24.37
CA ILE A 372 1.61 6.97 -24.08
C ILE A 372 1.38 7.89 -22.88
N ALA A 373 0.55 8.91 -23.01
CA ALA A 373 0.25 9.80 -21.89
C ALA A 373 -0.38 9.01 -20.72
N VAL A 374 0.08 9.28 -19.50
CA VAL A 374 -0.35 8.54 -18.31
C VAL A 374 -1.82 8.77 -17.98
N LYS A 375 -2.27 10.01 -18.21
CA LYS A 375 -3.61 10.50 -17.85
C LYS A 375 -4.65 10.21 -18.95
N ASP A 376 -4.21 10.02 -20.19
CA ASP A 376 -5.05 9.66 -21.34
C ASP A 376 -4.33 8.63 -22.22
N GLN A 377 -4.71 7.36 -22.06
CA GLN A 377 -4.06 6.24 -22.75
C GLN A 377 -4.34 6.21 -24.26
N THR A 378 -5.23 7.07 -24.79
CA THR A 378 -5.47 7.20 -26.23
C THR A 378 -4.43 8.06 -26.93
N GLN A 379 -3.67 8.87 -26.19
CA GLN A 379 -2.66 9.76 -26.73
C GLN A 379 -1.30 9.05 -26.86
N ILE A 380 -1.13 8.39 -28.01
CA ILE A 380 0.08 7.63 -28.37
C ILE A 380 0.94 8.46 -29.33
N LEU A 381 2.18 8.71 -28.93
CA LEU A 381 3.20 9.39 -29.71
C LEU A 381 4.28 8.41 -30.15
N THR A 382 4.59 8.34 -31.44
CA THR A 382 5.67 7.49 -31.97
C THR A 382 6.68 8.30 -32.80
N ALA A 383 7.94 7.87 -32.78
CA ALA A 383 8.98 8.39 -33.65
C ALA A 383 10.08 7.35 -33.87
N GLN A 384 10.81 7.44 -34.98
CA GLN A 384 11.80 6.44 -35.40
C GLN A 384 13.19 7.06 -35.57
N GLY A 385 14.22 6.21 -35.51
CA GLY A 385 15.59 6.61 -35.76
C GLY A 385 16.52 5.41 -35.98
N THR A 386 17.80 5.70 -36.18
CA THR A 386 18.83 4.68 -36.41
C THR A 386 20.13 5.02 -35.69
N PHE A 387 20.91 4.02 -35.33
CA PHE A 387 22.29 4.20 -34.84
C PHE A 387 23.17 3.01 -35.23
N LYS A 388 24.48 3.13 -35.04
CA LYS A 388 25.44 2.04 -35.23
C LYS A 388 26.28 1.89 -33.97
N THR A 389 26.33 0.70 -33.38
CA THR A 389 27.19 0.43 -32.21
C THR A 389 28.67 0.58 -32.57
N ALA A 390 29.47 0.96 -31.58
CA ALA A 390 30.91 1.10 -31.76
C ALA A 390 31.58 -0.27 -32.00
N GLU A 391 32.79 -0.25 -32.56
CA GLU A 391 33.62 -1.45 -32.63
C GLU A 391 34.13 -1.84 -31.25
N GLU A 392 34.24 -3.14 -31.00
CA GLU A 392 34.85 -3.64 -29.77
C GLU A 392 36.36 -3.40 -29.81
N SER A 393 36.91 -2.70 -28.81
CA SER A 393 38.35 -2.53 -28.68
C SER A 393 39.03 -3.83 -28.26
N ALA A 394 40.31 -4.04 -28.62
CA ALA A 394 41.09 -5.22 -28.22
C ALA A 394 41.23 -5.43 -26.68
N ALA A 395 40.94 -4.41 -25.86
CA ALA A 395 40.92 -4.48 -24.38
C ALA A 395 39.51 -4.67 -23.77
N GLY A 396 38.46 -4.70 -24.59
CA GLY A 396 37.04 -4.95 -24.29
C GLY A 396 36.58 -4.77 -22.84
N VAL A 397 36.29 -3.52 -22.40
CA VAL A 397 35.67 -3.29 -21.10
C VAL A 397 34.25 -3.86 -21.10
N LYS A 398 33.98 -4.82 -20.22
CA LYS A 398 32.66 -5.46 -20.12
C LYS A 398 32.22 -5.66 -18.68
N ILE A 399 30.90 -5.59 -18.46
CA ILE A 399 30.27 -6.00 -17.20
C ILE A 399 29.96 -7.50 -17.34
N ALA A 400 30.79 -8.34 -16.73
CA ALA A 400 30.72 -9.79 -16.86
C ALA A 400 29.55 -10.40 -16.08
N SER A 401 29.23 -9.86 -14.91
CA SER A 401 28.06 -10.26 -14.11
C SER A 401 27.57 -9.13 -13.22
N MET A 402 26.28 -9.18 -12.84
CA MET A 402 25.64 -8.30 -11.87
C MET A 402 24.82 -9.16 -10.91
N ASN A 403 24.97 -8.92 -9.62
CA ASN A 403 24.33 -9.70 -8.57
C ASN A 403 23.65 -8.78 -7.55
N MET A 404 22.55 -9.28 -6.97
CA MET A 404 21.76 -8.58 -5.97
C MET A 404 21.44 -9.51 -4.80
N SER A 405 21.53 -8.99 -3.58
CA SER A 405 21.23 -9.70 -2.35
C SER A 405 20.49 -8.79 -1.36
N PRO A 406 19.27 -9.18 -0.92
CA PRO A 406 18.49 -10.35 -1.36
C PRO A 406 18.04 -10.27 -2.84
N LYS A 407 17.68 -11.41 -3.46
CA LYS A 407 17.19 -11.48 -4.84
C LYS A 407 15.82 -10.82 -5.02
N THR A 408 15.02 -10.80 -3.96
CA THR A 408 13.76 -10.05 -3.90
C THR A 408 14.02 -8.82 -3.05
N ALA A 409 13.83 -7.64 -3.62
CA ALA A 409 14.02 -6.38 -2.93
C ALA A 409 12.70 -5.91 -2.28
N LEU A 410 12.80 -5.33 -1.09
CA LEU A 410 11.68 -4.72 -0.40
C LEU A 410 11.89 -3.21 -0.32
N ILE A 411 10.82 -2.42 -0.44
CA ILE A 411 10.93 -0.97 -0.29
C ILE A 411 11.47 -0.60 1.10
N TYR A 412 12.28 0.45 1.13
CA TYR A 412 12.97 0.96 2.30
C TYR A 412 13.97 0.00 2.97
N GLU A 413 14.17 -1.20 2.41
CA GLU A 413 15.18 -2.14 2.89
C GLU A 413 16.46 -2.07 2.05
N PRO A 414 17.65 -2.07 2.68
CA PRO A 414 18.90 -1.99 1.97
C PRO A 414 19.19 -3.29 1.22
N VAL A 415 19.54 -3.14 -0.05
CA VAL A 415 19.93 -4.19 -0.99
C VAL A 415 21.40 -4.02 -1.34
N LYS A 416 22.15 -5.11 -1.26
CA LYS A 416 23.56 -5.15 -1.68
C LYS A 416 23.63 -5.55 -3.15
N LEU A 417 24.40 -4.79 -3.90
CA LEU A 417 24.63 -4.99 -5.33
C LEU A 417 26.11 -5.20 -5.59
N SER A 418 26.43 -6.06 -6.55
CA SER A 418 27.80 -6.18 -7.06
C SER A 418 27.83 -6.32 -8.58
N ALA A 419 28.88 -5.78 -9.20
CA ALA A 419 29.13 -5.93 -10.63
C ALA A 419 30.60 -6.31 -10.88
N LYS A 420 30.82 -7.40 -11.62
CA LYS A 420 32.16 -7.83 -12.05
C LYS A 420 32.52 -7.14 -13.35
N ILE A 421 33.58 -6.35 -13.34
CA ILE A 421 34.07 -5.59 -14.50
C ILE A 421 35.40 -6.19 -14.96
N GLU A 422 35.49 -6.50 -16.26
CA GLU A 422 36.70 -7.03 -16.89
C GLU A 422 37.26 -5.99 -17.87
N GLY A 423 38.59 -5.87 -17.94
CA GLY A 423 39.29 -5.00 -18.91
C GLY A 423 39.29 -3.50 -18.61
N ALA A 424 38.67 -3.04 -17.52
CA ALA A 424 38.58 -1.61 -17.20
C ALA A 424 39.94 -0.98 -16.84
N PRO A 425 40.26 0.23 -17.33
CA PRO A 425 41.44 0.98 -16.92
C PRO A 425 41.51 1.23 -15.41
N ALA A 426 42.73 1.38 -14.87
CA ALA A 426 42.95 1.73 -13.48
C ALA A 426 42.23 3.05 -13.13
N LYS A 427 41.56 3.09 -11.96
CA LYS A 427 40.73 4.21 -11.46
C LYS A 427 39.37 4.42 -12.16
N SER A 428 38.98 3.54 -13.09
CA SER A 428 37.61 3.52 -13.61
C SER A 428 36.60 3.39 -12.48
N LYS A 429 35.39 3.94 -12.67
CA LYS A 429 34.29 3.91 -11.69
C LYS A 429 33.09 3.15 -12.24
N VAL A 430 32.34 2.53 -11.35
CA VAL A 430 30.98 2.06 -11.62
C VAL A 430 30.01 2.99 -10.91
N THR A 431 29.07 3.56 -11.66
CA THR A 431 27.97 4.35 -11.11
C THR A 431 26.65 3.63 -11.35
N LEU A 432 25.87 3.50 -10.30
CA LEU A 432 24.55 2.88 -10.33
C LEU A 432 23.48 3.94 -10.54
N TYR A 433 22.55 3.66 -11.45
CA TYR A 433 21.36 4.46 -11.70
C TYR A 433 20.11 3.58 -11.66
N GLU A 434 19.01 4.12 -11.16
CA GLU A 434 17.67 3.55 -11.31
C GLU A 434 17.08 3.99 -12.66
N ASP A 435 16.55 3.08 -13.46
CA ASP A 435 15.68 3.31 -14.62
C ASP A 435 16.29 4.07 -15.83
N SER A 436 17.06 5.13 -15.62
CA SER A 436 17.72 5.96 -16.63
C SER A 436 18.98 6.65 -16.08
N ILE A 437 19.94 6.99 -16.96
CA ILE A 437 21.26 7.58 -16.62
C ILE A 437 21.14 9.11 -16.49
N ILE A 438 20.31 9.56 -15.56
CA ILE A 438 20.12 10.99 -15.25
C ILE A 438 20.47 11.27 -13.79
N ALA A 439 20.82 12.52 -13.49
CA ALA A 439 21.30 12.91 -12.16
C ALA A 439 20.34 12.54 -11.03
N LYS A 440 19.02 12.71 -11.24
CA LYS A 440 17.98 12.43 -10.24
C LYS A 440 17.85 10.93 -9.90
N ASN A 441 18.30 10.07 -10.81
CA ASN A 441 18.19 8.61 -10.72
C ASN A 441 19.52 7.96 -10.26
N LYS A 442 20.56 8.77 -10.02
CA LYS A 442 21.86 8.28 -9.57
C LYS A 442 21.76 7.80 -8.12
N VAL A 443 22.08 6.52 -7.90
CA VAL A 443 22.08 5.91 -6.55
C VAL A 443 23.43 6.12 -5.87
N GLY A 444 24.53 5.81 -6.56
CA GLY A 444 25.86 5.83 -5.95
C GLY A 444 26.96 5.47 -6.93
N SER A 445 28.23 5.66 -6.54
CA SER A 445 29.39 5.39 -7.38
C SER A 445 30.54 4.82 -6.56
N VAL A 446 31.30 3.90 -7.14
CA VAL A 446 32.47 3.27 -6.52
C VAL A 446 33.61 3.15 -7.53
N THR A 447 34.84 3.38 -7.08
CA THR A 447 36.03 3.10 -7.89
C THR A 447 36.21 1.58 -8.00
N ILE A 448 36.46 1.08 -9.20
CA ILE A 448 36.65 -0.35 -9.44
C ILE A 448 37.89 -0.82 -8.68
N PRO A 449 37.76 -1.77 -7.74
CA PRO A 449 38.89 -2.29 -6.99
C PRO A 449 39.75 -3.21 -7.86
N ALA A 450 40.95 -3.57 -7.39
CA ALA A 450 41.86 -4.47 -8.10
C ALA A 450 41.24 -5.87 -8.38
N SER A 451 40.27 -6.30 -7.58
CA SER A 451 39.50 -7.53 -7.83
C SER A 451 38.55 -7.45 -9.03
N GLY A 452 38.31 -6.24 -9.57
CA GLY A 452 37.32 -6.00 -10.63
C GLY A 452 35.86 -6.01 -10.16
N ILE A 453 35.59 -6.27 -8.88
CA ILE A 453 34.21 -6.39 -8.34
C ILE A 453 33.82 -5.09 -7.63
N ALA A 454 32.94 -4.32 -8.26
CA ALA A 454 32.37 -3.11 -7.67
C ALA A 454 31.18 -3.46 -6.75
N ALA A 455 31.26 -3.12 -5.46
CA ALA A 455 30.17 -3.30 -4.50
C ALA A 455 29.42 -1.98 -4.26
N LEU A 456 28.10 -2.03 -4.31
CA LEU A 456 27.18 -0.89 -4.18
C LEU A 456 26.06 -1.23 -3.19
N ALA A 457 25.44 -0.21 -2.60
CA ALA A 457 24.24 -0.34 -1.78
C ALA A 457 23.11 0.44 -2.44
N TRP A 458 21.90 -0.11 -2.36
CA TRP A 458 20.70 0.46 -2.95
C TRP A 458 19.52 0.24 -2.02
N THR A 459 18.74 1.27 -1.73
CA THR A 459 17.52 1.16 -0.92
C THR A 459 16.36 1.69 -1.75
N PRO A 460 15.56 0.81 -2.38
CA PRO A 460 14.47 1.26 -3.23
C PRO A 460 13.39 1.99 -2.42
N GLN A 461 12.79 2.99 -3.05
CA GLN A 461 11.78 3.84 -2.41
C GLN A 461 10.35 3.56 -2.91
N GLN A 462 10.19 2.78 -3.99
CA GLN A 462 8.90 2.51 -4.61
C GLN A 462 8.72 1.02 -4.91
N SER A 463 7.47 0.55 -4.85
CA SER A 463 7.14 -0.83 -5.21
C SER A 463 6.84 -0.90 -6.69
N LYS A 464 7.87 -1.23 -7.48
CA LYS A 464 7.78 -1.38 -8.93
C LYS A 464 8.89 -2.32 -9.43
N GLN A 465 8.85 -2.64 -10.71
CA GLN A 465 10.00 -3.25 -11.37
C GLN A 465 10.98 -2.13 -11.78
N TYR A 466 12.15 -2.11 -11.15
CA TYR A 466 13.25 -1.21 -11.52
C TYR A 466 14.11 -1.84 -12.61
N GLU A 467 14.73 -0.97 -13.40
CA GLU A 467 15.91 -1.32 -14.18
C GLU A 467 17.15 -0.66 -13.58
N LEU A 468 18.04 -1.44 -12.97
CA LEU A 468 19.28 -0.93 -12.41
C LEU A 468 20.37 -0.90 -13.49
N LEU A 469 20.90 0.29 -13.77
CA LEU A 469 21.92 0.53 -14.77
C LEU A 469 23.28 0.72 -14.10
N PHE A 470 24.24 -0.14 -14.43
CA PHE A 470 25.63 -0.07 -13.99
C PHE A 470 26.44 0.58 -15.11
N VAL A 471 26.91 1.80 -14.87
CA VAL A 471 27.63 2.61 -15.85
C VAL A 471 29.10 2.65 -15.49
N VAL A 472 29.95 2.03 -16.33
CA VAL A 472 31.40 2.03 -16.18
C VAL A 472 31.97 3.24 -16.89
N THR A 473 32.74 4.07 -16.19
CA THR A 473 33.33 5.29 -16.72
C THR A 473 34.82 5.40 -16.42
N ASP A 474 35.57 6.00 -17.34
CA ASP A 474 36.92 6.52 -17.12
C ASP A 474 36.94 8.02 -17.42
N GLY A 475 37.10 8.84 -16.38
CA GLY A 475 36.77 10.27 -16.44
C GLY A 475 35.30 10.49 -16.82
N GLU A 476 35.07 11.27 -17.87
CA GLU A 476 33.73 11.54 -18.43
C GLU A 476 33.29 10.52 -19.49
N LYS A 477 34.18 9.62 -19.91
CA LYS A 477 33.91 8.66 -20.98
C LYS A 477 33.19 7.43 -20.43
N THR A 478 31.99 7.15 -20.95
CA THR A 478 31.31 5.87 -20.74
C THR A 478 32.02 4.76 -21.51
N LEU A 479 32.42 3.70 -20.81
CA LEU A 479 33.11 2.54 -21.36
C LEU A 479 32.17 1.35 -21.58
N ALA A 480 31.27 1.11 -20.63
CA ALA A 480 30.27 0.04 -20.72
C ALA A 480 29.02 0.39 -19.89
N VAL A 481 27.86 -0.11 -20.31
CA VAL A 481 26.62 -0.06 -19.52
C VAL A 481 26.01 -1.45 -19.47
N GLY A 482 25.77 -1.94 -18.25
CA GLY A 482 24.99 -3.15 -17.99
C GLY A 482 23.69 -2.81 -17.29
N SER A 483 22.71 -3.69 -17.41
CA SER A 483 21.40 -3.53 -16.79
C SER A 483 20.95 -4.81 -16.09
N MET A 484 20.32 -4.68 -14.92
CA MET A 484 19.59 -5.78 -14.28
C MET A 484 18.19 -5.32 -13.86
N LYS A 485 17.21 -6.22 -13.98
CA LYS A 485 15.85 -5.96 -13.47
C LYS A 485 15.77 -6.34 -12.00
N ALA A 486 15.15 -5.48 -11.20
CA ALA A 486 14.85 -5.75 -9.81
C ALA A 486 13.36 -5.50 -9.56
N LEU A 487 12.61 -6.57 -9.27
CA LEU A 487 11.24 -6.43 -8.78
C LEU A 487 11.31 -6.07 -7.30
N VAL A 488 10.86 -4.86 -6.99
CA VAL A 488 10.73 -4.39 -5.62
C VAL A 488 9.28 -4.54 -5.19
N THR A 489 9.07 -5.22 -4.08
CA THR A 489 7.75 -5.44 -3.50
C THR A 489 7.65 -4.80 -2.12
N ARG A 490 6.48 -4.94 -1.51
CA ARG A 490 6.20 -4.52 -0.13
C ARG A 490 6.08 -5.77 0.74
N LYS A 491 6.29 -5.61 2.04
CA LYS A 491 5.91 -6.67 3.00
C LYS A 491 4.40 -6.72 3.08
N LEU A 492 3.84 -7.92 3.04
CA LEU A 492 2.40 -8.12 3.10
C LEU A 492 1.95 -8.27 4.56
N VAL A 493 1.01 -7.42 4.99
CA VAL A 493 0.27 -7.53 6.25
C VAL A 493 -1.13 -8.04 5.91
N LEU A 494 -1.49 -9.19 6.47
CA LEU A 494 -2.83 -9.74 6.29
C LEU A 494 -3.66 -9.51 7.54
N PHE A 495 -4.86 -8.94 7.35
CA PHE A 495 -5.87 -8.84 8.39
C PHE A 495 -6.82 -10.02 8.26
N ASP A 496 -7.20 -10.63 9.39
CA ASP A 496 -8.04 -11.82 9.41
C ASP A 496 -9.46 -11.50 8.93
N LEU A 497 -10.50 -11.14 9.66
CA LEU A 497 -11.89 -10.94 9.14
C LEU A 497 -12.71 -12.23 8.92
N ALA A 498 -12.13 -13.35 8.49
CA ALA A 498 -12.88 -14.60 8.28
C ALA A 498 -13.50 -15.14 9.58
N HIS A 499 -12.86 -14.87 10.71
CA HIS A 499 -13.20 -15.48 12.01
C HIS A 499 -14.01 -14.56 12.93
N LYS A 500 -14.79 -13.64 12.34
CA LYS A 500 -15.68 -12.68 13.04
C LYS A 500 -14.92 -11.77 14.01
N ASN A 501 -13.85 -11.20 13.49
CA ASN A 501 -12.96 -10.31 14.20
C ASN A 501 -13.66 -9.07 14.77
N LEU A 502 -13.24 -8.67 15.96
CA LEU A 502 -13.57 -7.38 16.55
C LEU A 502 -13.25 -6.26 15.55
N ASN A 503 -14.24 -5.42 15.22
CA ASN A 503 -14.06 -4.21 14.40
C ASN A 503 -13.39 -4.43 13.03
N ALA A 504 -13.62 -5.57 12.37
CA ALA A 504 -13.14 -5.86 11.01
C ALA A 504 -13.30 -4.68 10.02
N THR A 505 -14.43 -3.96 10.12
CA THR A 505 -14.77 -2.82 9.27
C THR A 505 -14.03 -1.53 9.62
N LYS A 506 -13.29 -1.51 10.72
CA LYS A 506 -12.65 -0.31 11.25
C LYS A 506 -11.13 -0.30 11.12
N TYR A 507 -10.51 -1.32 10.53
CA TYR A 507 -9.06 -1.32 10.28
C TYR A 507 -8.64 -0.37 9.15
N GLU A 508 -9.60 0.18 8.40
CA GLU A 508 -9.35 0.92 7.16
C GLU A 508 -8.31 2.03 7.29
N SER A 509 -8.39 2.88 8.33
CA SER A 509 -7.38 3.93 8.54
C SER A 509 -5.98 3.38 8.79
N CYS A 510 -5.86 2.28 9.54
CA CYS A 510 -4.59 1.58 9.74
C CYS A 510 -4.06 0.99 8.44
N LYS A 511 -4.92 0.35 7.64
CA LYS A 511 -4.52 -0.24 6.35
C LYS A 511 -3.96 0.83 5.42
N VAL A 512 -4.61 2.00 5.34
CA VAL A 512 -4.14 3.15 4.55
C VAL A 512 -2.80 3.70 5.08
N ASP A 513 -2.65 3.83 6.41
CA ASP A 513 -1.39 4.30 7.01
C ASP A 513 -0.24 3.31 6.74
N LEU A 514 -0.44 2.02 6.98
CA LEU A 514 0.52 0.96 6.66
C LEU A 514 0.90 0.95 5.19
N TYR A 515 -0.08 1.09 4.29
CA TYR A 515 0.17 1.19 2.87
C TYR A 515 1.02 2.41 2.52
N SER A 516 0.72 3.58 3.08
CA SER A 516 1.52 4.78 2.83
C SER A 516 2.97 4.67 3.31
N ARG A 517 3.22 3.88 4.36
CA ARG A 517 4.53 3.66 4.98
C ARG A 517 5.27 2.43 4.51
N GLY A 518 4.77 1.79 3.46
CA GLY A 518 5.51 0.82 2.68
C GLY A 518 5.11 -0.65 2.83
N PHE A 519 3.98 -0.92 3.49
CA PHE A 519 3.39 -2.24 3.50
C PHE A 519 2.42 -2.43 2.33
N GLU A 520 2.21 -3.68 1.94
CA GLU A 520 1.01 -4.12 1.24
C GLU A 520 0.04 -4.62 2.31
N VAL A 521 -1.25 -4.40 2.11
CA VAL A 521 -2.26 -4.80 3.09
C VAL A 521 -3.37 -5.56 2.40
N GLY A 522 -3.78 -6.70 2.96
CA GLY A 522 -4.85 -7.52 2.41
C GLY A 522 -5.75 -8.09 3.50
N ASP A 523 -6.99 -8.42 3.10
CA ASP A 523 -7.99 -9.02 3.98
C ASP A 523 -8.15 -10.51 3.68
N ILE A 524 -8.43 -11.30 4.71
CA ILE A 524 -8.71 -12.73 4.60
C ILE A 524 -10.20 -12.98 4.91
N THR A 525 -11.05 -12.92 3.90
CA THR A 525 -12.51 -13.11 4.11
C THR A 525 -12.94 -14.58 4.15
N GLU A 526 -12.02 -15.52 3.96
CA GLU A 526 -12.26 -16.97 3.96
C GLU A 526 -11.27 -17.69 4.88
N ARG A 527 -11.56 -18.95 5.21
CA ARG A 527 -10.70 -19.79 6.06
C ARG A 527 -9.25 -19.86 5.58
N PHE A 528 -8.30 -20.01 6.51
CA PHE A 528 -6.88 -19.97 6.17
C PHE A 528 -6.48 -21.19 5.35
N THR A 529 -5.68 -20.94 4.30
CA THR A 529 -4.97 -21.98 3.56
C THR A 529 -3.48 -21.71 3.62
N ALA A 530 -2.67 -22.73 3.36
CA ALA A 530 -1.22 -22.55 3.21
C ALA A 530 -0.86 -21.51 2.12
N ASN A 531 -1.72 -21.36 1.10
CA ASN A 531 -1.53 -20.37 0.05
C ASN A 531 -1.87 -18.95 0.55
N THR A 532 -2.92 -18.81 1.37
CA THR A 532 -3.32 -17.54 1.99
C THR A 532 -2.16 -16.89 2.74
N LEU A 533 -1.40 -17.67 3.50
CA LEU A 533 -0.29 -17.16 4.34
C LEU A 533 1.09 -17.15 3.66
N LYS A 534 1.22 -17.69 2.45
CA LYS A 534 2.53 -18.01 1.82
C LYS A 534 3.48 -16.82 1.72
N ASN A 535 2.94 -15.62 1.47
CA ASN A 535 3.73 -14.40 1.25
C ASN A 535 3.52 -13.35 2.35
N ALA A 536 2.72 -13.67 3.37
CA ALA A 536 2.50 -12.76 4.48
C ALA A 536 3.81 -12.57 5.27
N SER A 537 4.04 -11.35 5.74
CA SER A 537 5.08 -11.04 6.74
C SER A 537 4.46 -10.90 8.13
N VAL A 538 3.25 -10.35 8.19
CA VAL A 538 2.47 -10.23 9.42
C VAL A 538 1.05 -10.75 9.19
N LEU A 539 0.55 -11.52 10.14
CA LEU A 539 -0.86 -11.87 10.26
C LEU A 539 -1.43 -11.11 11.47
N VAL A 540 -2.46 -10.30 11.23
CA VAL A 540 -3.21 -9.59 12.26
C VAL A 540 -4.51 -10.35 12.52
N MET A 541 -4.68 -10.81 13.75
CA MET A 541 -5.86 -11.52 14.23
C MET A 541 -6.41 -10.79 15.44
N SER A 542 -7.71 -10.91 15.66
CA SER A 542 -8.32 -10.46 16.92
C SER A 542 -8.91 -11.65 17.65
N GLU A 543 -9.52 -11.37 18.78
CA GLU A 543 -10.46 -12.28 19.41
C GLU A 543 -11.56 -12.69 18.42
N ASN A 544 -11.88 -13.98 18.41
CA ASN A 544 -12.70 -14.66 17.43
C ASN A 544 -13.76 -15.50 18.16
N SER A 545 -14.92 -15.74 17.52
CA SER A 545 -16.04 -16.50 18.11
C SER A 545 -15.69 -17.96 18.46
N THR A 546 -16.14 -18.45 19.62
CA THR A 546 -16.03 -19.84 20.12
C THR A 546 -16.84 -20.90 19.35
N THR A 547 -17.59 -20.54 18.31
CA THR A 547 -18.41 -21.49 17.51
C THR A 547 -17.56 -22.24 16.46
N GLU A 548 -18.09 -23.29 15.79
CA GLU A 548 -17.40 -23.97 14.65
C GLU A 548 -17.02 -23.01 13.49
N ALA A 549 -17.54 -21.79 13.50
CA ALA A 549 -17.16 -20.69 12.61
C ALA A 549 -15.85 -19.97 13.04
N GLY A 550 -15.28 -20.27 14.20
CA GLY A 550 -13.97 -19.78 14.67
C GLY A 550 -12.79 -20.58 14.13
N ILE A 551 -11.56 -20.25 14.55
CA ILE A 551 -10.34 -20.91 14.05
C ILE A 551 -10.27 -22.39 14.46
N ASN A 552 -10.05 -23.29 13.50
CA ASN A 552 -10.02 -24.73 13.76
C ASN A 552 -8.58 -25.27 13.91
N ALA A 553 -8.45 -26.56 14.26
CA ALA A 553 -7.15 -27.21 14.46
C ALA A 553 -6.22 -27.17 13.23
N ALA A 554 -6.77 -27.25 12.01
CA ALA A 554 -5.98 -27.20 10.79
C ALA A 554 -5.42 -25.78 10.56
N GLU A 555 -6.21 -24.75 10.81
CA GLU A 555 -5.79 -23.35 10.71
C GLU A 555 -4.82 -22.97 11.83
N LEU A 556 -5.03 -23.46 13.05
CA LEU A 556 -4.07 -23.34 14.16
C LEU A 556 -2.70 -23.91 13.76
N ALA A 557 -2.67 -25.07 13.10
CA ALA A 557 -1.43 -25.65 12.57
C ALA A 557 -0.80 -24.78 11.46
N LEU A 558 -1.61 -24.12 10.62
CA LEU A 558 -1.13 -23.17 9.61
C LEU A 558 -0.54 -21.91 10.24
N VAL A 559 -1.20 -21.33 11.25
CA VAL A 559 -0.69 -20.17 12.00
C VAL A 559 0.64 -20.53 12.67
N LYS A 560 0.72 -21.70 13.32
CA LYS A 560 1.97 -22.21 13.88
C LYS A 560 3.06 -22.31 12.83
N LYS A 561 2.76 -22.93 11.69
CA LYS A 561 3.73 -23.08 10.60
C LYS A 561 4.19 -21.73 10.04
N PHE A 562 3.28 -20.76 9.94
CA PHE A 562 3.59 -19.40 9.52
C PHE A 562 4.58 -18.73 10.49
N VAL A 563 4.32 -18.81 11.79
CA VAL A 563 5.19 -18.26 12.84
C VAL A 563 6.54 -19.00 12.92
N ASP A 564 6.54 -20.33 12.87
CA ASP A 564 7.76 -21.16 12.83
C ASP A 564 8.66 -20.81 11.64
N ASN A 565 8.09 -20.31 10.54
CA ASN A 565 8.82 -19.86 9.35
C ASN A 565 9.27 -18.39 9.43
N GLY A 566 9.21 -17.77 10.61
CA GLY A 566 9.62 -16.38 10.83
C GLY A 566 8.50 -15.35 10.66
N GLY A 567 7.25 -15.76 10.48
CA GLY A 567 6.11 -14.85 10.40
C GLY A 567 5.87 -14.08 11.71
N GLY A 568 5.40 -12.85 11.59
CA GLY A 568 4.94 -12.03 12.72
C GLY A 568 3.43 -12.20 12.96
N LEU A 569 3.02 -12.37 14.20
CA LEU A 569 1.61 -12.45 14.59
C LEU A 569 1.25 -11.24 15.47
N LEU A 570 0.22 -10.49 15.09
CA LEU A 570 -0.37 -9.46 15.94
C LEU A 570 -1.75 -9.93 16.41
N MET A 571 -1.90 -10.11 17.71
CA MET A 571 -3.17 -10.51 18.33
C MET A 571 -3.80 -9.30 19.00
N LEU A 572 -5.08 -9.05 18.75
CA LEU A 572 -5.86 -8.00 19.41
C LEU A 572 -6.86 -8.64 20.37
N THR A 573 -6.74 -8.35 21.67
CA THR A 573 -7.64 -8.86 22.71
C THR A 573 -8.73 -7.85 23.03
N LYS A 574 -9.67 -8.21 23.90
CA LYS A 574 -10.74 -7.33 24.38
C LYS A 574 -10.92 -7.53 25.88
N ALA A 575 -11.14 -6.45 26.61
CA ALA A 575 -11.64 -6.53 27.98
C ALA A 575 -13.12 -6.94 28.00
N ASP A 576 -13.54 -7.62 29.06
CA ASP A 576 -14.85 -8.21 29.18
C ASP A 576 -15.92 -7.30 29.80
N PHE A 577 -16.10 -6.10 29.26
CA PHE A 577 -17.19 -5.24 29.73
C PHE A 577 -18.56 -5.83 29.34
N GLY A 578 -19.17 -6.62 30.23
CA GLY A 578 -20.50 -7.20 30.07
C GLY A 578 -20.58 -8.55 29.34
N ASN A 579 -19.55 -9.40 29.45
CA ASN A 579 -19.49 -10.76 28.87
C ASN A 579 -19.51 -10.80 27.32
N TYR A 580 -18.68 -9.97 26.70
CA TYR A 580 -18.42 -9.92 25.27
C TYR A 580 -16.96 -10.23 24.87
N SER A 581 -16.15 -10.79 25.77
CA SER A 581 -14.81 -11.31 25.47
C SER A 581 -14.75 -12.85 25.57
N GLU A 582 -13.78 -13.47 24.90
CA GLU A 582 -13.51 -14.91 24.90
C GLU A 582 -11.98 -15.16 24.83
N PRO A 583 -11.20 -14.74 25.85
CA PRO A 583 -9.72 -14.74 25.79
C PRO A 583 -9.13 -16.14 25.62
N GLN A 584 -9.91 -17.18 25.95
CA GLN A 584 -9.53 -18.57 25.75
C GLN A 584 -9.25 -18.87 24.26
N THR A 585 -9.91 -18.16 23.33
CA THR A 585 -9.71 -18.37 21.89
C THR A 585 -8.36 -17.83 21.42
N ILE A 586 -7.94 -16.66 21.91
CA ILE A 586 -6.60 -16.11 21.65
C ILE A 586 -5.54 -16.95 22.34
N ASN A 587 -5.78 -17.33 23.60
CA ASN A 587 -4.83 -18.13 24.38
C ASN A 587 -4.56 -19.49 23.73
N LYS A 588 -5.54 -20.11 23.04
CA LYS A 588 -5.32 -21.31 22.21
C LYS A 588 -4.33 -21.07 21.06
N VAL A 589 -4.39 -19.92 20.39
CA VAL A 589 -3.42 -19.56 19.34
C VAL A 589 -2.03 -19.37 19.94
N LEU A 590 -1.94 -18.62 21.05
CA LEU A 590 -0.68 -18.37 21.77
C LEU A 590 -0.04 -19.67 22.27
N GLU A 591 -0.83 -20.60 22.80
CA GLU A 591 -0.39 -21.94 23.19
C GLU A 591 0.11 -22.75 22.00
N GLN A 592 -0.64 -22.75 20.90
CA GLN A 592 -0.29 -23.50 19.69
C GLN A 592 1.07 -23.07 19.11
N ILE A 593 1.39 -21.77 19.15
CA ILE A 593 2.67 -21.24 18.68
C ILE A 593 3.79 -21.35 19.72
N GLY A 594 3.48 -21.79 20.95
CA GLY A 594 4.43 -21.94 22.05
C GLY A 594 4.81 -20.62 22.73
N SER A 595 3.95 -19.60 22.66
CA SER A 595 4.16 -18.34 23.35
C SER A 595 3.92 -18.47 24.86
N ASN A 596 4.69 -17.72 25.64
CA ASN A 596 4.52 -17.56 27.08
C ASN A 596 3.55 -16.44 27.47
N ILE A 597 3.04 -15.66 26.51
CA ILE A 597 2.05 -14.60 26.75
C ILE A 597 0.65 -15.22 26.87
N ARG A 598 -0.16 -14.71 27.79
CA ARG A 598 -1.60 -14.97 27.88
C ARG A 598 -2.34 -13.64 28.01
N ALA A 599 -3.55 -13.58 27.51
CA ALA A 599 -4.49 -12.49 27.78
C ALA A 599 -5.48 -12.95 28.87
N ASN A 600 -5.86 -12.05 29.76
CA ASN A 600 -7.07 -12.23 30.58
C ASN A 600 -8.26 -11.49 29.97
N ASP A 601 -9.38 -11.58 30.68
CA ASP A 601 -10.70 -10.99 30.44
C ASP A 601 -10.90 -9.67 31.23
N ASP A 602 -10.11 -9.39 32.27
CA ASP A 602 -10.31 -8.21 33.14
C ASP A 602 -10.04 -6.87 32.47
N GLU A 603 -10.75 -5.83 32.92
CA GLU A 603 -10.60 -4.48 32.41
C GLU A 603 -9.46 -3.71 33.07
N VAL A 604 -8.61 -3.10 32.24
CA VAL A 604 -7.60 -2.13 32.68
C VAL A 604 -8.21 -0.74 32.73
N LEU A 605 -8.09 -0.06 33.88
CA LEU A 605 -8.59 1.30 34.10
C LEU A 605 -7.49 2.24 34.60
N ASP A 606 -7.66 3.51 34.23
CA ASP A 606 -6.96 4.67 34.79
C ASP A 606 -8.04 5.69 35.22
N PRO A 607 -8.19 5.96 36.53
CA PRO A 607 -9.22 6.84 37.05
C PRO A 607 -8.86 8.34 36.94
N THR A 608 -7.58 8.67 36.71
CA THR A 608 -7.07 10.06 36.76
C THR A 608 -7.05 10.68 35.36
N ASN A 609 -6.65 9.92 34.34
CA ASN A 609 -6.50 10.45 32.98
C ASN A 609 -7.63 10.01 32.03
N SER A 610 -8.68 9.36 32.56
CA SER A 610 -9.90 9.03 31.80
C SER A 610 -10.80 10.27 31.62
N PRO A 611 -11.08 10.72 30.38
CA PRO A 611 -11.80 11.95 30.09
C PRO A 611 -13.34 11.83 30.17
N GLY A 612 -13.90 10.75 30.74
CA GLY A 612 -15.35 10.57 30.93
C GLY A 612 -15.87 9.18 30.53
N GLN A 613 -17.20 8.99 30.56
CA GLN A 613 -17.95 7.71 30.54
C GLN A 613 -17.82 6.82 29.27
N ASN A 614 -16.67 6.86 28.58
CA ASN A 614 -16.38 5.98 27.45
C ASN A 614 -14.91 5.51 27.42
N MET A 615 -14.32 5.27 28.60
CA MET A 615 -13.13 4.44 28.91
C MET A 615 -11.96 4.45 27.90
N ALA A 616 -11.66 5.61 27.30
CA ALA A 616 -10.40 5.81 26.59
C ALA A 616 -9.46 6.52 27.57
N PHE A 617 -8.29 5.95 27.86
CA PHE A 617 -7.30 6.62 28.72
C PHE A 617 -5.97 6.79 27.97
N LEU A 618 -5.17 7.73 28.45
CA LEU A 618 -3.92 8.15 27.82
C LEU A 618 -2.77 7.37 28.46
N LEU A 619 -1.90 6.80 27.63
CA LEU A 619 -0.63 6.26 28.11
C LEU A 619 0.52 7.18 27.74
N PHE A 620 1.43 7.39 28.71
CA PHE A 620 2.52 8.36 28.62
C PHE A 620 3.92 7.73 28.47
N MET A 621 4.83 8.48 27.84
CA MET A 621 6.20 8.15 27.35
C MET A 621 7.10 7.18 28.14
N HIS A 622 6.94 7.07 29.45
CA HIS A 622 7.86 6.29 30.29
C HIS A 622 7.57 4.78 30.27
N LEU A 623 6.52 4.38 29.56
CA LEU A 623 5.92 3.06 29.59
C LEU A 623 6.19 2.22 28.34
N PHE A 624 6.95 2.73 27.36
CA PHE A 624 7.27 2.01 26.11
C PHE A 624 8.66 1.39 26.10
N GLU A 625 8.79 0.19 25.53
CA GLU A 625 10.10 -0.37 25.18
C GLU A 625 10.69 0.35 23.96
N ARG A 626 11.60 1.28 24.21
CA ARG A 626 12.23 2.16 23.21
C ARG A 626 13.00 1.44 22.09
N LYS A 627 13.24 0.13 22.22
CA LYS A 627 13.83 -0.70 21.15
C LYS A 627 12.81 -1.19 20.13
N ILE A 628 11.53 -1.25 20.49
CA ILE A 628 10.43 -1.68 19.61
C ILE A 628 9.71 -0.47 19.04
N VAL A 629 9.38 0.50 19.90
CA VAL A 629 8.62 1.70 19.56
C VAL A 629 9.55 2.90 19.42
N SER A 630 9.31 3.78 18.44
CA SER A 630 10.07 4.99 18.22
C SER A 630 10.10 5.88 19.47
N PRO A 631 11.25 6.50 19.79
CA PRO A 631 11.34 7.50 20.85
C PRO A 631 10.45 8.74 20.64
N GLU A 632 9.93 8.93 19.42
CA GLU A 632 9.01 10.02 19.08
C GLU A 632 7.58 9.77 19.59
N VAL A 633 7.22 8.52 19.89
CA VAL A 633 5.91 8.18 20.45
C VAL A 633 5.89 8.57 21.92
N ASN A 634 5.11 9.60 22.20
CA ASN A 634 5.00 10.22 23.50
C ASN A 634 3.66 9.91 24.19
N MET A 635 2.62 9.68 23.40
CA MET A 635 1.27 9.44 23.89
C MET A 635 0.48 8.58 22.92
N ILE A 636 -0.21 7.57 23.45
CA ILE A 636 -1.21 6.80 22.69
C ILE A 636 -2.55 6.78 23.45
N VAL A 637 -3.62 6.58 22.70
CA VAL A 637 -4.97 6.39 23.23
C VAL A 637 -5.30 4.90 23.21
N ILE A 638 -5.75 4.36 24.34
CA ILE A 638 -6.21 2.96 24.48
C ILE A 638 -7.64 2.93 25.03
N LYS A 639 -8.44 1.95 24.61
CA LYS A 639 -9.80 1.72 25.11
C LYS A 639 -10.11 0.23 25.26
N GLY A 640 -10.75 -0.16 26.38
CA GLY A 640 -11.26 -1.53 26.59
C GLY A 640 -10.17 -2.59 26.53
N SER A 641 -9.05 -2.33 27.21
CA SER A 641 -7.87 -3.18 27.19
C SER A 641 -7.89 -4.25 28.28
N ALA A 642 -7.57 -5.48 27.90
CA ALA A 642 -7.17 -6.53 28.83
C ALA A 642 -5.72 -6.33 29.30
N SER A 643 -5.30 -7.02 30.37
CA SER A 643 -3.89 -7.09 30.75
C SER A 643 -3.22 -8.37 30.24
N MET A 644 -1.91 -8.29 30.07
CA MET A 644 -1.11 -9.42 29.63
C MET A 644 -0.60 -10.20 30.85
N LEU A 645 -0.61 -11.51 30.76
CA LEU A 645 -0.15 -12.46 31.77
C LEU A 645 0.92 -13.38 31.19
N ASN A 646 1.60 -14.12 32.05
CA ASN A 646 2.45 -15.23 31.63
C ASN A 646 1.65 -16.54 31.44
N ALA A 647 2.31 -17.57 30.92
CA ALA A 647 1.72 -18.88 30.63
C ALA A 647 1.12 -19.62 31.85
N LYS A 648 1.36 -19.13 33.07
CA LYS A 648 0.78 -19.68 34.30
C LYS A 648 -0.44 -18.89 34.78
N MET A 649 -0.98 -18.00 33.94
CA MET A 649 -2.05 -17.06 34.30
C MET A 649 -1.67 -16.23 35.54
N LYS A 650 -0.45 -15.69 35.54
CA LYS A 650 0.06 -14.78 36.58
C LYS A 650 0.58 -13.49 35.97
N PRO A 651 0.59 -12.39 36.74
CA PRO A 651 1.23 -11.14 36.34
C PRO A 651 2.62 -11.36 35.75
N ILE A 652 2.93 -10.65 34.67
CA ILE A 652 4.25 -10.69 34.05
C ILE A 652 5.23 -9.97 34.97
N THR A 653 6.38 -10.60 35.23
CA THR A 653 7.44 -10.06 36.08
C THR A 653 8.77 -10.06 35.35
N ALA A 654 9.78 -9.40 35.91
CA ALA A 654 11.15 -9.45 35.38
C ALA A 654 11.76 -10.87 35.35
N ALA A 655 11.14 -11.86 36.01
CA ALA A 655 11.55 -13.26 35.93
C ALA A 655 11.13 -13.94 34.62
N ASP A 656 10.12 -13.41 33.92
CA ASP A 656 9.57 -13.93 32.66
C ASP A 656 10.42 -13.47 31.46
N LYS A 657 11.68 -13.92 31.41
CA LYS A 657 12.73 -13.40 30.51
C LYS A 657 12.43 -13.47 29.01
N THR A 658 11.45 -14.26 28.58
CA THR A 658 11.08 -14.39 27.15
C THR A 658 10.02 -13.40 26.72
N ILE A 659 9.23 -12.89 27.67
CA ILE A 659 8.18 -11.92 27.41
C ILE A 659 8.80 -10.52 27.44
N ILE A 660 8.48 -9.73 26.43
CA ILE A 660 8.92 -8.35 26.26
C ILE A 660 7.69 -7.48 26.50
N PRO A 661 7.55 -6.84 27.68
CA PRO A 661 6.52 -5.83 27.85
C PRO A 661 6.76 -4.69 26.85
N ILE A 662 5.78 -4.44 25.98
CA ILE A 662 5.86 -3.37 24.97
C ILE A 662 5.34 -2.08 25.59
N THR A 663 4.22 -2.17 26.29
CA THR A 663 3.53 -1.05 26.94
C THR A 663 3.08 -1.45 28.35
N TYR A 664 3.33 -0.57 29.30
CA TYR A 664 2.82 -0.66 30.66
C TYR A 664 1.69 0.36 30.90
N GLY A 665 0.84 0.12 31.90
CA GLY A 665 0.02 1.16 32.51
C GLY A 665 0.88 2.13 33.32
N ASP A 666 0.38 3.35 33.54
CA ASP A 666 1.03 4.36 34.39
C ASP A 666 0.95 4.00 35.88
N ASP A 667 1.33 4.92 36.76
CA ASP A 667 1.51 4.66 38.18
C ASP A 667 0.20 4.45 38.96
N ASP A 668 -0.95 4.78 38.38
CA ASP A 668 -2.28 4.57 38.94
C ASP A 668 -3.21 3.70 38.08
N THR A 669 -2.68 3.07 37.02
CA THR A 669 -3.39 2.02 36.28
C THR A 669 -3.62 0.78 37.15
N TYR A 670 -4.85 0.24 37.14
CA TYR A 670 -5.19 -1.03 37.80
C TYR A 670 -6.16 -1.89 36.99
N ASN A 671 -6.28 -3.17 37.36
CA ASN A 671 -7.25 -4.10 36.79
C ASN A 671 -8.48 -4.23 37.69
N ILE A 672 -9.66 -4.30 37.07
CA ILE A 672 -10.90 -4.68 37.75
C ILE A 672 -11.61 -5.81 37.04
N ASP A 673 -12.33 -6.58 37.85
CA ASP A 673 -13.36 -7.51 37.40
C ASP A 673 -14.65 -6.69 37.18
N SER A 674 -14.85 -6.22 35.95
CA SER A 674 -15.94 -5.28 35.61
C SER A 674 -17.33 -5.94 35.65
N ASP A 675 -17.43 -7.26 35.44
CA ASP A 675 -18.70 -7.99 35.44
C ASP A 675 -18.95 -8.77 36.75
N ASN A 676 -17.95 -8.83 37.64
CA ASN A 676 -17.94 -9.56 38.91
C ASN A 676 -18.12 -11.08 38.77
N ALA A 677 -17.68 -11.66 37.66
CA ALA A 677 -17.75 -13.11 37.43
C ALA A 677 -16.66 -13.90 38.19
N GLY A 678 -15.57 -13.24 38.60
CA GLY A 678 -14.47 -13.85 39.36
C GLY A 678 -13.66 -14.87 38.57
N ASP A 679 -13.68 -14.79 37.24
CA ASP A 679 -12.97 -15.64 36.30
C ASP A 679 -11.61 -15.06 35.84
N GLY A 680 -11.37 -13.77 36.07
CA GLY A 680 -10.13 -13.08 35.74
C GLY A 680 -9.01 -13.12 36.79
N VAL A 681 -7.84 -12.63 36.38
CA VAL A 681 -6.63 -12.49 37.20
C VAL A 681 -6.35 -11.02 37.45
N ILE A 682 -6.71 -10.57 38.66
CA ILE A 682 -6.44 -9.20 39.10
C ILE A 682 -4.98 -9.01 39.51
N TYR A 683 -4.34 -8.00 38.95
CA TYR A 683 -3.01 -7.56 39.34
C TYR A 683 -3.01 -7.07 40.80
N PRO A 684 -1.98 -7.40 41.60
CA PRO A 684 -1.87 -6.85 42.95
C PRO A 684 -1.84 -5.32 42.94
N ALA A 685 -2.46 -4.69 43.96
CA ALA A 685 -2.46 -3.23 44.09
C ALA A 685 -1.03 -2.66 44.05
N GLY A 686 -0.82 -1.63 43.22
CA GLY A 686 0.49 -0.98 43.02
C GLY A 686 1.47 -1.74 42.13
N ALA A 687 1.06 -2.87 41.52
CA ALA A 687 1.85 -3.54 40.50
C ALA A 687 1.73 -2.81 39.15
N THR A 688 2.82 -2.77 38.38
CA THR A 688 2.79 -2.27 37.01
C THR A 688 2.00 -3.24 36.12
N VAL A 689 0.88 -2.78 35.58
CA VAL A 689 0.04 -3.55 34.67
C VAL A 689 0.69 -3.59 33.29
N VAL A 690 0.94 -4.78 32.74
CA VAL A 690 1.39 -4.91 31.34
C VAL A 690 0.16 -4.90 30.44
N VAL A 691 0.10 -3.92 29.54
CA VAL A 691 -1.05 -3.69 28.66
C VAL A 691 -0.81 -4.33 27.28
N ASP A 692 0.41 -4.19 26.76
CA ASP A 692 0.85 -4.82 25.52
C ASP A 692 2.15 -5.60 25.75
N ALA A 693 2.26 -6.79 25.15
CA ALA A 693 3.43 -7.63 25.28
C ALA A 693 3.83 -8.25 23.94
N GLY A 694 5.11 -8.51 23.76
CA GLY A 694 5.68 -9.19 22.62
C GLY A 694 6.61 -10.32 23.02
N GLU A 695 6.87 -11.24 22.11
CA GLU A 695 7.80 -12.35 22.32
C GLU A 695 8.48 -12.72 21.00
N VAL A 696 9.76 -13.07 21.09
CA VAL A 696 10.52 -13.68 19.98
C VAL A 696 10.56 -15.18 20.24
N LEU A 697 9.98 -15.96 19.33
CA LEU A 697 9.85 -17.40 19.48
C LEU A 697 11.11 -18.13 18.97
N PRO A 698 11.38 -19.38 19.40
CA PRO A 698 12.61 -20.09 19.06
C PRO A 698 12.91 -20.18 17.55
N GLY A 699 11.87 -20.35 16.72
CA GLY A 699 11.94 -20.39 15.26
C GLY A 699 12.20 -19.03 14.58
N GLY A 700 12.38 -17.94 15.35
CA GLY A 700 12.64 -16.59 14.83
C GLY A 700 11.39 -15.79 14.46
N GLY A 701 10.22 -16.43 14.47
CA GLY A 701 8.92 -15.76 14.43
C GLY A 701 8.68 -14.91 15.66
N LYS A 702 7.72 -13.99 15.55
CA LYS A 702 7.39 -13.03 16.61
C LYS A 702 5.90 -12.98 16.83
N VAL A 703 5.52 -12.69 18.06
CA VAL A 703 4.13 -12.36 18.40
C VAL A 703 4.11 -11.06 19.19
N ALA A 704 3.11 -10.22 18.95
CA ALA A 704 2.70 -9.14 19.82
C ALA A 704 1.22 -9.33 20.14
N VAL A 705 0.84 -9.06 21.38
CA VAL A 705 -0.53 -9.10 21.85
C VAL A 705 -0.82 -7.71 22.38
N PHE A 706 -1.82 -7.07 21.76
CA PHE A 706 -2.32 -5.78 22.19
C PHE A 706 -3.61 -5.94 22.96
N GLY A 707 -3.81 -5.01 23.88
CA GLY A 707 -5.12 -4.66 24.39
C GLY A 707 -6.14 -4.29 23.31
N GLY A 708 -7.36 -4.02 23.72
CA GLY A 708 -8.44 -3.58 22.84
C GLY A 708 -8.17 -2.25 22.13
N PHE A 709 -8.74 -2.12 20.92
CA PHE A 709 -8.90 -0.88 20.12
C PHE A 709 -7.64 -0.10 19.67
N HIS A 710 -6.46 -0.72 19.60
CA HIS A 710 -5.27 -0.06 19.04
C HIS A 710 -5.38 0.26 17.54
N ILE A 711 -6.11 -0.56 16.77
CA ILE A 711 -6.08 -0.55 15.29
C ILE A 711 -7.41 -0.06 14.68
N ASP A 712 -8.32 0.49 15.49
CA ASP A 712 -9.60 1.08 15.03
C ASP A 712 -9.37 2.43 14.32
N SER A 713 -10.12 2.72 13.26
CA SER A 713 -10.20 4.04 12.61
C SER A 713 -10.54 5.18 13.57
N GLY A 714 -11.30 4.90 14.63
CA GLY A 714 -11.50 5.84 15.74
C GLY A 714 -10.18 6.23 16.44
N ALA A 715 -9.27 5.28 16.62
CA ALA A 715 -7.94 5.52 17.21
C ALA A 715 -6.99 6.28 16.27
N TYR A 716 -7.35 6.42 14.98
CA TYR A 716 -6.59 7.19 13.99
C TYR A 716 -7.14 8.62 13.77
N THR A 717 -8.30 8.96 14.37
CA THR A 717 -9.01 10.23 14.12
C THR A 717 -8.96 11.24 15.26
N TYR A 718 -8.12 11.02 16.28
CA TYR A 718 -7.87 12.01 17.35
C TYR A 718 -6.63 12.88 17.09
N THR A 719 -6.73 14.14 17.52
CA THR A 719 -5.87 15.35 17.31
C THR A 719 -4.34 15.19 17.17
N ASN A 720 -3.64 16.27 16.78
CA ASN A 720 -2.19 16.40 16.56
C ASN A 720 -1.22 15.75 17.59
N ASN A 721 -1.70 15.31 18.76
CA ASN A 721 -0.90 14.67 19.81
C ASN A 721 -1.10 13.13 19.90
N ASN A 722 -2.05 12.54 19.18
CA ASN A 722 -2.29 11.10 19.19
C ASN A 722 -1.31 10.37 18.26
N GLN A 723 -0.50 9.49 18.81
CA GLN A 723 0.56 8.78 18.07
C GLN A 723 0.31 7.27 17.96
N THR A 724 -0.93 6.81 18.22
CA THR A 724 -1.30 5.38 18.10
C THR A 724 -0.96 4.80 16.72
N HIS A 725 -1.09 5.59 15.65
CA HIS A 725 -0.72 5.17 14.29
C HIS A 725 0.80 4.93 14.13
N VAL A 726 1.65 5.79 14.71
CA VAL A 726 3.11 5.60 14.72
C VAL A 726 3.49 4.38 15.54
N TYR A 727 2.89 4.23 16.73
CA TYR A 727 3.06 3.06 17.60
C TYR A 727 2.73 1.76 16.87
N ASN A 728 1.54 1.68 16.26
CA ASN A 728 1.10 0.52 15.50
C ASN A 728 2.05 0.19 14.35
N TYR A 729 2.48 1.22 13.60
CA TYR A 729 3.44 1.05 12.52
C TYR A 729 4.76 0.46 13.05
N ASP A 730 5.30 0.97 14.15
CA ASP A 730 6.57 0.50 14.71
C ASP A 730 6.50 -0.95 15.18
N VAL A 731 5.43 -1.34 15.88
CA VAL A 731 5.23 -2.73 16.30
C VAL A 731 5.02 -3.66 15.10
N ILE A 732 4.20 -3.27 14.12
CA ILE A 732 3.99 -4.06 12.90
C ILE A 732 5.31 -4.18 12.10
N LYS A 733 6.11 -3.13 12.05
CA LYS A 733 7.45 -3.15 11.44
C LYS A 733 8.40 -4.07 12.19
N TRP A 734 8.36 -4.09 13.52
CA TRP A 734 9.10 -5.04 14.34
C TRP A 734 8.66 -6.49 14.08
N LEU A 735 7.35 -6.75 14.01
CA LEU A 735 6.79 -8.07 13.67
C LEU A 735 7.16 -8.53 12.27
N ALA A 736 7.09 -7.63 11.28
CA ALA A 736 7.40 -7.93 9.88
C ALA A 736 8.89 -8.16 9.62
N SER A 737 9.75 -7.89 10.59
CA SER A 737 11.20 -8.07 10.51
C SER A 737 11.57 -9.29 11.33
N PRO A 738 11.74 -10.48 10.73
CA PRO A 738 11.95 -11.70 11.48
C PRO A 738 13.24 -11.59 12.31
N ALA A 739 13.25 -12.20 13.51
CA ALA A 739 14.43 -12.15 14.37
C ALA A 739 15.62 -12.96 13.80
N LYS A 740 15.31 -13.90 12.91
CA LYS A 740 16.25 -14.73 12.17
C LYS A 740 15.89 -14.68 10.69
N LYS A 741 16.89 -14.68 9.81
CA LYS A 741 16.64 -14.71 8.36
C LYS A 741 16.08 -16.07 7.97
N ARG A 742 15.16 -16.10 7.01
CA ARG A 742 14.64 -17.37 6.48
C ARG A 742 15.73 -18.15 5.77
N VAL A 743 15.60 -19.48 5.71
CA VAL A 743 16.55 -20.35 4.98
C VAL A 743 16.78 -19.88 3.54
N ASP A 744 15.73 -19.43 2.85
CA ASP A 744 15.83 -18.91 1.48
C ASP A 744 16.62 -17.59 1.38
N GLU A 745 16.52 -16.74 2.42
CA GLU A 745 17.28 -15.49 2.52
C GLU A 745 18.76 -15.80 2.76
N LEU A 746 19.05 -16.76 3.65
CA LEU A 746 20.40 -17.25 3.90
C LEU A 746 21.02 -17.93 2.67
N SER A 747 20.27 -18.79 1.97
CA SER A 747 20.70 -19.45 0.72
C SER A 747 20.94 -18.44 -0.42
N THR A 748 20.15 -17.37 -0.48
CA THR A 748 20.36 -16.29 -1.44
C THR A 748 21.62 -15.48 -1.13
N GLU A 749 21.88 -15.17 0.14
CA GLU A 749 23.15 -14.58 0.58
C GLU A 749 24.35 -15.49 0.26
N MET A 750 24.18 -16.81 0.40
CA MET A 750 25.21 -17.79 0.07
C MET A 750 25.51 -17.89 -1.44
N THR A 751 24.51 -17.65 -2.29
CA THR A 751 24.69 -17.58 -3.76
C THR A 751 25.50 -16.36 -4.18
N TYR A 752 25.22 -15.19 -3.57
CA TYR A 752 26.01 -13.96 -3.76
C TYR A 752 27.49 -14.16 -3.41
N ILE A 753 27.78 -14.97 -2.40
CA ILE A 753 29.14 -15.32 -1.97
C ILE A 753 29.83 -16.24 -3.00
N SER A 754 29.09 -17.17 -3.63
CA SER A 754 29.68 -18.17 -4.52
C SER A 754 30.34 -17.58 -5.78
N ASP A 755 29.90 -16.42 -6.26
CA ASP A 755 30.51 -15.72 -7.40
C ASP A 755 31.79 -14.96 -7.02
N ASP A 756 31.89 -14.52 -5.76
CA ASP A 756 33.08 -13.86 -5.18
C ASP A 756 34.20 -14.89 -4.93
N THR A 757 33.84 -16.12 -4.52
CA THR A 757 34.80 -17.19 -4.18
C THR A 757 35.20 -18.09 -5.37
N LYS A 758 34.31 -18.34 -6.33
CA LYS A 758 34.62 -19.24 -7.48
C LYS A 758 35.73 -18.71 -8.38
N ASN A 759 35.86 -17.39 -8.53
CA ASN A 759 36.86 -16.79 -9.42
C ASN A 759 38.25 -16.67 -8.78
N THR A 760 38.39 -16.80 -7.46
CA THR A 760 39.71 -16.83 -6.80
C THR A 760 40.37 -18.22 -6.86
N ILE A 761 39.61 -19.27 -7.20
CA ILE A 761 40.12 -20.66 -7.30
C ILE A 761 40.76 -20.92 -8.68
N ALA A 762 40.40 -20.14 -9.71
CA ALA A 762 40.88 -20.34 -11.07
C ALA A 762 42.36 -19.93 -11.30
N GLU A 763 42.99 -19.19 -10.38
CA GLU A 763 44.37 -18.67 -10.54
C GLU A 763 45.44 -19.40 -9.72
N GLY A 764 45.16 -20.58 -9.17
CA GLY A 764 46.21 -21.47 -8.63
C GLY A 764 46.94 -21.00 -7.37
N SER A 765 46.62 -19.82 -6.81
CA SER A 765 47.06 -19.41 -5.48
C SER A 765 45.86 -19.19 -4.56
N LEU A 766 45.69 -20.09 -3.57
CA LEU A 766 44.74 -19.93 -2.47
C LEU A 766 45.10 -18.67 -1.67
N ASN A 767 44.40 -17.57 -1.92
CA ASN A 767 44.56 -16.37 -1.13
C ASN A 767 43.94 -16.62 0.26
N GLN A 768 44.78 -16.76 1.29
CA GLN A 768 44.37 -17.04 2.68
C GLN A 768 43.25 -16.11 3.16
N SER A 769 43.20 -14.85 2.68
CA SER A 769 42.16 -13.89 3.05
C SER A 769 40.75 -14.23 2.54
N ALA A 770 40.61 -14.90 1.39
CA ALA A 770 39.31 -15.32 0.83
C ALA A 770 38.78 -16.60 1.52
N VAL A 771 39.68 -17.49 1.90
CA VAL A 771 39.39 -18.68 2.73
C VAL A 771 39.00 -18.24 4.14
N ILE A 772 39.70 -17.27 4.72
CA ILE A 772 39.40 -16.69 6.04
C ILE A 772 38.05 -15.94 6.01
N GLY A 773 37.74 -15.18 4.96
CA GLY A 773 36.43 -14.49 4.85
C GLY A 773 35.23 -15.43 4.71
N THR A 774 35.40 -16.53 3.98
CA THR A 774 34.37 -17.57 3.82
C THR A 774 34.25 -18.42 5.09
N ALA A 775 35.38 -18.73 5.76
CA ALA A 775 35.40 -19.46 7.02
C ALA A 775 34.80 -18.63 8.17
N ILE A 776 35.13 -17.34 8.31
CA ILE A 776 34.54 -16.44 9.33
C ILE A 776 33.03 -16.27 9.14
N ARG A 777 32.53 -16.29 7.89
CA ARG A 777 31.10 -16.13 7.60
C ARG A 777 30.33 -17.46 7.64
N ALA A 778 30.95 -18.57 7.23
CA ALA A 778 30.46 -19.91 7.53
C ALA A 778 30.40 -20.10 9.04
N GLU A 779 31.40 -19.65 9.81
CA GLU A 779 31.36 -19.64 11.28
C GLU A 779 30.22 -18.79 11.82
N LYS A 780 29.88 -17.65 11.21
CA LYS A 780 28.73 -16.84 11.62
C LYS A 780 27.39 -17.52 11.35
N ILE A 781 27.21 -18.12 10.17
CA ILE A 781 26.02 -18.92 9.84
C ILE A 781 25.97 -20.17 10.72
N ALA A 782 27.12 -20.80 10.98
CA ALA A 782 27.21 -21.98 11.79
C ALA A 782 26.99 -21.68 13.29
N ALA A 783 27.36 -20.48 13.75
CA ALA A 783 26.99 -19.98 15.08
C ALA A 783 25.47 -19.77 15.18
N GLN A 784 24.83 -19.21 14.13
CA GLN A 784 23.38 -19.06 14.09
C GLN A 784 22.65 -20.41 14.06
N LEU A 785 23.13 -21.37 13.25
CA LEU A 785 22.62 -22.74 13.24
C LEU A 785 22.79 -23.43 14.60
N LEU A 786 23.88 -23.16 15.33
CA LEU A 786 24.08 -23.67 16.69
C LEU A 786 23.15 -23.03 17.72
N GLU A 787 22.87 -21.73 17.59
CA GLU A 787 21.91 -21.00 18.43
C GLU A 787 20.45 -21.42 18.13
N GLU A 788 20.15 -21.81 16.90
CA GLU A 788 18.85 -22.35 16.47
C GLU A 788 18.62 -23.79 16.94
N PHE A 789 19.69 -24.54 17.17
CA PHE A 789 19.58 -25.93 17.57
C PHE A 789 19.16 -26.06 19.02
N ASP A 790 17.88 -26.37 19.26
CA ASP A 790 17.36 -26.63 20.60
C ASP A 790 17.72 -28.05 21.04
N TYR A 791 18.46 -28.14 22.14
CA TYR A 791 18.91 -29.39 22.76
C TYR A 791 17.97 -29.89 23.86
N SER A 792 16.85 -29.20 24.14
CA SER A 792 15.85 -29.67 25.09
C SER A 792 15.29 -31.00 24.64
N SER A 793 14.96 -31.86 25.61
CA SER A 793 14.51 -33.21 25.31
C SER A 793 13.32 -33.19 24.35
N ASP A 794 12.33 -32.32 24.54
CA ASP A 794 11.11 -32.20 23.75
C ASP A 794 11.29 -31.64 22.32
N LYS A 795 12.37 -30.89 22.04
CA LYS A 795 12.60 -30.25 20.72
C LYS A 795 13.70 -30.90 19.89
N ILE A 796 14.58 -31.69 20.51
CA ILE A 796 15.79 -32.24 19.89
C ILE A 796 15.51 -32.95 18.55
N GLU A 797 14.41 -33.67 18.43
CA GLU A 797 14.06 -34.42 17.21
C GLU A 797 13.76 -33.52 16.01
N SER A 798 13.04 -32.41 16.26
CA SER A 798 12.72 -31.41 15.24
C SER A 798 13.93 -30.52 14.90
N SER A 799 14.78 -30.24 15.89
CA SER A 799 16.04 -29.52 15.69
C SER A 799 16.99 -30.30 14.79
N ILE A 800 17.12 -31.63 14.98
CA ILE A 800 17.95 -32.48 14.12
C ILE A 800 17.45 -32.43 12.66
N GLU A 801 16.15 -32.58 12.43
CA GLU A 801 15.61 -32.52 11.07
C GLU A 801 15.83 -31.18 10.38
N HIS A 802 15.56 -30.08 11.09
CA HIS A 802 15.75 -28.74 10.56
C HIS A 802 17.22 -28.52 10.16
N PHE A 803 18.13 -28.94 11.05
CA PHE A 803 19.56 -28.83 10.83
C PHE A 803 20.04 -29.68 9.65
N ILE A 804 19.53 -30.90 9.47
CA ILE A 804 19.89 -31.75 8.32
C ILE A 804 19.35 -31.16 7.02
N ARG A 805 18.08 -30.69 7.01
CA ARG A 805 17.46 -30.07 5.83
C ARG A 805 18.22 -28.85 5.31
N PHE A 806 18.91 -28.12 6.17
CA PHE A 806 19.79 -27.03 5.75
C PHE A 806 20.83 -27.48 4.72
N PHE A 807 21.26 -28.74 4.75
CA PHE A 807 22.31 -29.27 3.86
C PHE A 807 21.78 -30.04 2.64
N ASP A 808 20.47 -30.05 2.41
CA ASP A 808 19.89 -30.66 1.22
C ASP A 808 20.04 -29.78 -0.03
N GLY A 809 19.85 -30.38 -1.21
CA GLY A 809 19.88 -29.67 -2.50
C GLY A 809 21.21 -28.93 -2.76
N ASP A 810 21.12 -27.66 -3.14
CA ASP A 810 22.26 -26.83 -3.50
C ASP A 810 23.23 -26.55 -2.34
N ASN A 811 22.78 -26.75 -1.09
CA ASN A 811 23.59 -26.51 0.09
C ASN A 811 24.53 -27.69 0.41
N ALA A 812 24.30 -28.86 -0.21
CA ALA A 812 25.11 -30.06 0.01
C ALA A 812 26.60 -29.85 -0.30
N LYS A 813 26.93 -28.91 -1.20
CA LYS A 813 28.31 -28.54 -1.55
C LYS A 813 29.07 -27.82 -0.43
N TYR A 814 28.36 -27.24 0.55
CA TYR A 814 28.96 -26.50 1.67
C TYR A 814 29.15 -27.35 2.92
N ILE A 815 28.63 -28.58 2.95
CA ILE A 815 28.78 -29.53 4.06
C ILE A 815 30.23 -29.58 4.62
N PRO A 816 31.32 -29.57 3.82
CA PRO A 816 32.69 -29.54 4.35
C PRO A 816 32.98 -28.36 5.29
N SER A 817 32.49 -27.18 4.94
CA SER A 817 32.72 -25.91 5.67
C SER A 817 32.00 -25.85 7.02
N PHE A 818 31.05 -26.77 7.26
CA PHE A 818 30.28 -26.85 8.50
C PHE A 818 30.65 -28.07 9.36
N SER A 819 31.68 -28.83 8.98
CA SER A 819 32.11 -30.04 9.69
C SER A 819 32.27 -29.85 11.20
N GLY A 820 32.84 -28.72 11.64
CA GLY A 820 32.99 -28.39 13.06
C GLY A 820 31.67 -28.17 13.80
N VAL A 821 30.66 -27.60 13.15
CA VAL A 821 29.35 -27.36 13.74
C VAL A 821 28.47 -28.61 13.69
N ILE A 822 28.49 -29.34 12.57
CA ILE A 822 27.83 -30.65 12.47
C ILE A 822 28.37 -31.57 13.58
N LYS A 823 29.69 -31.55 13.84
CA LYS A 823 30.31 -32.29 14.95
C LYS A 823 29.79 -31.83 16.32
N LYS A 824 29.76 -30.52 16.59
CA LYS A 824 29.28 -29.97 17.88
C LYS A 824 27.84 -30.34 18.16
N VAL A 825 26.97 -30.22 17.15
CA VAL A 825 25.57 -30.63 17.24
C VAL A 825 25.47 -32.13 17.52
N LEU A 826 26.17 -32.95 16.73
CA LEU A 826 26.18 -34.41 16.89
C LEU A 826 26.66 -34.85 18.28
N ASP A 827 27.77 -34.30 18.76
CA ASP A 827 28.34 -34.61 20.07
C ASP A 827 27.36 -34.24 21.20
N ARG A 828 26.69 -33.08 21.08
CA ARG A 828 25.77 -32.60 22.12
C ARG A 828 24.40 -33.31 22.09
N VAL A 829 23.94 -33.70 20.91
CA VAL A 829 22.75 -34.56 20.75
C VAL A 829 23.02 -35.95 21.36
N ARG A 830 24.20 -36.54 21.07
CA ARG A 830 24.61 -37.81 21.69
C ARG A 830 24.69 -37.71 23.21
N TYR A 831 25.21 -36.61 23.73
CA TYR A 831 25.26 -36.37 25.17
C TYR A 831 23.86 -36.33 25.79
N GLN A 832 22.95 -35.53 25.24
CA GLN A 832 21.57 -35.43 25.73
C GLN A 832 20.82 -36.76 25.66
N ALA A 833 21.04 -37.51 24.58
CA ALA A 833 20.41 -38.80 24.41
C ALA A 833 21.02 -39.86 25.37
N ALA A 834 22.33 -39.82 25.63
CA ALA A 834 22.95 -40.68 26.64
C ALA A 834 22.43 -40.43 28.08
N GLU A 835 22.02 -39.19 28.39
CA GLU A 835 21.40 -38.83 29.67
C GLU A 835 19.88 -39.11 29.73
N ASN A 836 19.24 -39.43 28.60
CA ASN A 836 17.80 -39.63 28.51
C ASN A 836 17.42 -40.77 27.53
N SER A 837 17.07 -41.94 28.09
CA SER A 837 16.72 -43.13 27.31
C SER A 837 15.52 -42.95 26.37
N GLU A 838 14.54 -42.11 26.73
CA GLU A 838 13.39 -41.81 25.86
C GLU A 838 13.81 -40.99 24.63
N VAL A 839 14.77 -40.07 24.80
CA VAL A 839 15.35 -39.30 23.70
C VAL A 839 16.11 -40.23 22.74
N MET A 840 16.87 -41.19 23.25
CA MET A 840 17.56 -42.21 22.44
C MET A 840 16.59 -43.05 21.61
N GLU A 841 15.48 -43.47 22.21
CA GLU A 841 14.49 -44.32 21.55
C GLU A 841 13.79 -43.58 20.39
N ARG A 842 13.40 -42.31 20.59
CA ARG A 842 12.69 -41.53 19.55
C ARG A 842 13.59 -40.89 18.50
N ALA A 843 14.78 -40.42 18.88
CA ALA A 843 15.64 -39.64 17.98
C ALA A 843 16.72 -40.49 17.28
N GLY A 844 16.86 -41.78 17.62
CA GLY A 844 17.97 -42.64 17.19
C GLY A 844 18.23 -42.68 15.68
N GLU A 845 17.19 -42.79 14.85
CA GLU A 845 17.33 -42.77 13.38
C GLU A 845 17.81 -41.40 12.85
N LYS A 846 17.38 -40.31 13.48
CA LYS A 846 17.81 -38.95 13.11
C LYS A 846 19.23 -38.65 13.56
N ILE A 847 19.65 -39.21 14.69
CA ILE A 847 21.05 -39.17 15.14
C ILE A 847 21.94 -39.87 14.11
N LYS A 848 21.53 -41.04 13.58
CA LYS A 848 22.26 -41.71 12.49
C LYS A 848 22.33 -40.84 11.23
N ALA A 849 21.25 -40.19 10.82
CA ALA A 849 21.26 -39.28 9.68
C ALA A 849 22.22 -38.09 9.89
N LEU A 850 22.30 -37.57 11.13
CA LEU A 850 23.26 -36.53 11.50
C LEU A 850 24.71 -37.05 11.50
N GLU A 851 24.94 -38.32 11.89
CA GLU A 851 26.24 -38.99 11.78
C GLU A 851 26.66 -39.17 10.31
N GLU A 852 25.75 -39.57 9.44
CA GLU A 852 25.99 -39.67 8.00
C GLU A 852 26.33 -38.32 7.39
N LEU A 853 25.62 -37.27 7.79
CA LEU A 853 25.91 -35.89 7.40
C LEU A 853 27.30 -35.45 7.89
N TYR A 854 27.67 -35.79 9.12
CA TYR A 854 29.02 -35.53 9.64
C TYR A 854 30.09 -36.29 8.84
N HIS A 855 29.88 -37.58 8.56
CA HIS A 855 30.80 -38.36 7.73
C HIS A 855 30.92 -37.81 6.30
N LYS A 856 29.82 -37.32 5.72
CA LYS A 856 29.80 -36.63 4.44
C LYS A 856 30.63 -35.34 4.50
N SER A 857 30.56 -34.59 5.60
CA SER A 857 31.40 -33.41 5.83
C SER A 857 32.89 -33.71 5.85
N LEU A 858 33.28 -34.86 6.43
CA LEU A 858 34.68 -35.28 6.51
C LEU A 858 35.20 -35.87 5.19
N LYS A 859 34.36 -36.59 4.43
CA LYS A 859 34.74 -37.20 3.15
C LYS A 859 34.99 -36.19 2.04
N ILE A 860 34.26 -35.07 2.04
CA ILE A 860 34.39 -34.02 1.01
C ILE A 860 35.46 -32.99 1.42
N ALA A 861 35.88 -32.95 2.69
CA ALA A 861 36.97 -32.10 3.19
C ALA A 861 38.39 -32.68 3.01
N LYS A 862 38.50 -33.99 2.76
CA LYS A 862 39.73 -34.67 2.33
C LYS A 862 39.80 -34.68 0.81
#